data_AF-A0A2V8TYA5-F1
#
_entry.id   AF-A0A2V8TYA5-F1
#
_cell.length_a   1.000
_cell.length_b   1.000
_cell.length_c   1.000
_cell.angle_alpha   90.00
_cell.angle_beta   90.00
_cell.angle_gamma   90.00
#
_symmetry.space_group_name_H-M   'P 1'
#
loop_
_entity.id
_entity.type
_entity.pdbx_description
1 polymer ?
#
loop_
_entity_poly.entity_id
_entity_poly.type
_entity_poly.pdbx_seq_one_letter_code
_entity_poly.pdbx_strand_id
1 'polypeptide(L)'
;MRDFRIICLTPAATADPSIAIAAARAGAWGVLDLELALDATAAAAAVLRVDRLGRAPFGVKFDGRRTAFLDAVTRVLPERARLVVLTPGDEAELGEHVRRLHGLGVEVLLEATSVAEADLGTRLGADGLIAKGHEAAGRVGDETTFILLQRLLTSAGLPVWAQGGIGLHTAAAAYAAGAAGIVLDAQLLLIRESPLSRAACDAVGRMDGSETALHQCGGESWRLYERSGLQPCDDLRRAAGGTASLRQEIAARCGWDDPRRQLLVLGQDAAFAAPLARSFRTVSGVIEGMRQAIEAHIAAAKALRPLDENGPLARAHGTRYPIVQGPMTRVSDTAAFAFEVARGGGLPFLALALMRAPEARVLLEETRRALGERSWGVGILGFVPLELRQEQLEVVREFRPPFALIAGGRPDQAIALERDGIATFLHVPSPGLLKLFLESGSRRFVFEGRECGGHVGPRSSFVLWNTMVDTILESLPADRVADCHVLFAAGIHDALSASMVAALAAPLAERGARIGVLLGTAYLFTEEAVATGAIVEGFQKSAVRCERTVLLETGPGHSTRCVDTAFAGTFESERRRLLAEGRSPEEIRNALEALNLGRLRIASKGVDRNPDYGRLPGAAKLLPLPAEAQEIEGMYMIGQVAALRHATCTIEALHREVSVAGSERLARLDAPGLARVPPARAERPSDIAIIGIGCLLPKAPGLAAYWENILNKVDAITEVPGDRWDWRSYFDPDPRARDKIYSRWGGFLDDVPFDPMRYGMPPNSLPSIEPVQLLTLEVARAAL
;
A
#
# COMPACT_ATOMS: atom_id res chain seq x y z
N MET A 1 18.52 22.86 3.89
CA MET A 1 17.98 21.50 4.11
C MET A 1 16.56 21.67 4.64
N ARG A 2 15.54 21.15 3.95
CA ARG A 2 14.15 21.17 4.48
C ARG A 2 13.95 19.90 5.32
N ASP A 3 13.35 20.03 6.48
CA ASP A 3 13.03 18.90 7.36
C ASP A 3 12.05 17.94 6.66
N PHE A 4 12.22 16.64 6.87
CA PHE A 4 11.29 15.63 6.37
C PHE A 4 10.00 15.64 7.19
N ARG A 5 8.87 15.93 6.57
CA ARG A 5 7.61 16.21 7.29
C ARG A 5 6.57 15.09 7.12
N ILE A 6 5.96 14.68 8.22
CA ILE A 6 4.84 13.74 8.20
C ILE A 6 3.53 14.54 8.19
N ILE A 7 2.65 14.23 7.25
CA ILE A 7 1.27 14.72 7.19
C ILE A 7 0.35 13.59 7.65
N CYS A 8 -0.61 13.88 8.52
CA CYS A 8 -1.61 12.92 9.01
C CYS A 8 -3.01 13.44 8.67
N LEU A 9 -3.69 12.78 7.74
CA LEU A 9 -5.06 13.12 7.34
C LEU A 9 -6.06 12.48 8.31
N THR A 10 -7.11 13.23 8.66
CA THR A 10 -8.32 12.64 9.26
C THR A 10 -9.08 11.82 8.20
N PRO A 11 -9.97 10.91 8.60
CA PRO A 11 -10.80 10.19 7.64
C PRO A 11 -11.64 11.19 6.83
N ALA A 12 -11.70 11.02 5.51
CA ALA A 12 -12.50 11.89 4.64
C ALA A 12 -14.00 11.82 5.01
N ALA A 13 -14.76 12.85 4.64
CA ALA A 13 -16.22 12.96 4.86
C ALA A 13 -16.68 13.11 6.32
N THR A 14 -15.77 13.16 7.29
CA THR A 14 -16.09 13.52 8.68
C THR A 14 -15.41 14.83 9.07
N ALA A 15 -16.04 15.57 9.96
CA ALA A 15 -15.47 16.76 10.59
C ALA A 15 -14.79 16.42 11.93
N ASP A 16 -14.52 15.15 12.24
CA ASP A 16 -13.86 14.76 13.48
C ASP A 16 -12.37 15.19 13.48
N PRO A 17 -11.93 16.04 14.42
CA PRO A 17 -10.58 16.59 14.42
C PRO A 17 -9.57 15.77 15.24
N SER A 18 -9.94 14.62 15.81
CA SER A 18 -9.16 13.93 16.85
C SER A 18 -7.77 13.50 16.37
N ILE A 19 -7.68 12.91 15.16
CA ILE A 19 -6.41 12.54 14.55
C ILE A 19 -5.54 13.77 14.25
N ALA A 20 -6.12 14.83 13.68
CA ALA A 20 -5.38 16.06 13.38
C ALA A 20 -4.84 16.73 14.66
N ILE A 21 -5.63 16.78 15.73
CA ILE A 21 -5.20 17.29 17.04
C ILE A 21 -4.02 16.49 17.59
N ALA A 22 -4.11 15.16 17.54
CA ALA A 22 -3.07 14.28 18.05
C ALA A 22 -1.77 14.39 17.24
N ALA A 23 -1.87 14.44 15.91
CA ALA A 23 -0.73 14.62 15.02
C ALA A 23 -0.04 15.98 15.22
N ALA A 24 -0.81 17.07 15.32
CA ALA A 24 -0.28 18.41 15.59
C ALA A 24 0.51 18.44 16.91
N ARG A 25 -0.04 17.83 17.97
CA ARG A 25 0.66 17.70 19.27
C ARG A 25 1.93 16.86 19.21
N ALA A 26 2.01 15.90 18.29
CA ALA A 26 3.18 15.05 18.07
C ALA A 26 4.24 15.68 17.13
N GLY A 27 4.02 16.92 16.70
CA GLY A 27 4.94 17.65 15.82
C GLY A 27 4.87 17.23 14.35
N ALA A 28 3.79 16.57 13.94
CA ALA A 28 3.46 16.33 12.54
C ALA A 28 2.41 17.36 12.06
N TRP A 29 2.21 17.44 10.76
CA TRP A 29 1.07 18.19 10.21
C TRP A 29 -0.20 17.39 10.39
N GLY A 30 -0.97 17.67 11.45
CA GLY A 30 -2.34 17.21 11.54
C GLY A 30 -3.20 17.94 10.52
N VAL A 31 -3.77 17.23 9.56
CA VAL A 31 -4.56 17.82 8.48
C VAL A 31 -5.99 17.30 8.55
N LEU A 32 -6.93 18.23 8.71
CA LEU A 32 -8.35 17.91 8.67
C LEU A 32 -8.78 17.72 7.21
N ASP A 33 -9.15 16.50 6.83
CA ASP A 33 -9.58 16.16 5.47
C ASP A 33 -11.06 16.51 5.26
N LEU A 34 -11.29 17.64 4.59
CA LEU A 34 -12.61 18.16 4.25
C LEU A 34 -12.96 17.96 2.77
N GLU A 35 -12.20 17.16 2.01
CA GLU A 35 -12.43 16.93 0.56
C GLU A 35 -13.89 16.55 0.28
N LEU A 36 -14.42 15.61 1.08
CA LEU A 36 -15.77 15.07 0.94
C LEU A 36 -16.77 15.59 2.00
N ALA A 37 -16.38 16.58 2.82
CA ALA A 37 -17.26 17.12 3.84
C ALA A 37 -18.41 17.95 3.22
N LEU A 38 -19.65 17.69 3.61
CA LEU A 38 -20.82 18.39 3.06
C LEU A 38 -21.23 19.63 3.86
N ASP A 39 -21.03 19.61 5.18
CA ASP A 39 -21.44 20.68 6.09
C ASP A 39 -20.27 21.65 6.39
N ALA A 40 -20.33 22.84 5.79
CA ALA A 40 -19.32 23.88 5.97
C ALA A 40 -19.29 24.45 7.41
N THR A 41 -20.42 24.42 8.12
CA THR A 41 -20.52 24.91 9.50
C THR A 41 -19.83 23.95 10.45
N ALA A 42 -20.10 22.65 10.31
CA ALA A 42 -19.41 21.61 11.07
C ALA A 42 -17.91 21.60 10.79
N ALA A 43 -17.53 21.76 9.51
CA ALA A 43 -16.13 21.86 9.10
C ALA A 43 -15.42 23.07 9.72
N ALA A 44 -16.02 24.26 9.68
CA ALA A 44 -15.51 25.47 10.34
C ALA A 44 -15.31 25.27 11.84
N ALA A 45 -16.30 24.66 12.53
CA ALA A 45 -16.20 24.37 13.96
C ALA A 45 -15.07 23.36 14.27
N ALA A 46 -14.86 22.37 13.41
CA ALA A 46 -13.77 21.41 13.53
C ALA A 46 -12.38 22.06 13.38
N VAL A 47 -12.21 22.95 12.40
CA VAL A 47 -10.97 23.75 12.22
C VAL A 47 -10.62 24.53 13.50
N LEU A 48 -11.60 25.23 14.08
CA LEU A 48 -11.40 25.97 15.34
C LEU A 48 -11.10 25.04 16.52
N ARG A 49 -11.64 23.82 16.52
CA ARG A 49 -11.35 22.80 17.53
C ARG A 49 -9.92 22.26 17.41
N VAL A 50 -9.40 22.08 16.18
CA VAL A 50 -7.99 21.72 15.95
C VAL A 50 -7.07 22.81 16.50
N ASP A 51 -7.34 24.09 16.20
CA ASP A 51 -6.54 25.21 16.71
C ASP A 51 -6.50 25.25 18.25
N ARG A 52 -7.69 25.21 18.87
CA ARG A 52 -7.84 25.29 20.33
C ARG A 52 -7.18 24.13 21.07
N LEU A 53 -7.32 22.91 20.56
CA LEU A 53 -6.88 21.69 21.25
C LEU A 53 -5.51 21.20 20.78
N GLY A 54 -5.18 21.31 19.50
CA GLY A 54 -3.91 20.90 18.91
C GLY A 54 -2.74 21.73 19.42
N ARG A 55 -2.94 23.05 19.61
CA ARG A 55 -1.94 23.99 20.14
C ARG A 55 -0.61 24.04 19.36
N ALA A 56 -0.63 23.63 18.10
CA ALA A 56 0.51 23.59 17.19
C ALA A 56 0.04 23.92 15.76
N PRO A 57 0.96 24.24 14.83
CA PRO A 57 0.60 24.39 13.42
C PRO A 57 -0.08 23.14 12.86
N PHE A 58 -1.12 23.35 12.07
CA PHE A 58 -1.91 22.28 11.48
C PHE A 58 -2.35 22.66 10.06
N GLY A 59 -2.97 21.73 9.34
CA GLY A 59 -3.48 22.01 8.00
C GLY A 59 -4.91 21.56 7.76
N VAL A 60 -5.40 21.89 6.58
CA VAL A 60 -6.75 21.53 6.12
C VAL A 60 -6.68 21.09 4.66
N LYS A 61 -7.35 19.99 4.31
CA LYS A 61 -7.45 19.53 2.92
C LYS A 61 -8.83 19.87 2.36
N PHE A 62 -8.88 20.39 1.14
CA PHE A 62 -10.11 20.75 0.45
C PHE A 62 -10.20 20.12 -0.93
N ASP A 63 -11.44 20.00 -1.41
CA ASP A 63 -11.71 19.83 -2.83
C ASP A 63 -11.46 21.15 -3.57
N GLY A 64 -10.48 21.17 -4.48
CA GLY A 64 -10.14 22.35 -5.27
C GLY A 64 -11.20 22.80 -6.28
N ARG A 65 -12.32 22.06 -6.42
CA ARG A 65 -13.47 22.42 -7.26
C ARG A 65 -14.64 23.04 -6.49
N ARG A 66 -14.53 23.17 -5.17
CA ARG A 66 -15.64 23.59 -4.30
C ARG A 66 -15.41 24.99 -3.73
N THR A 67 -15.35 25.99 -4.61
CA THR A 67 -15.14 27.41 -4.26
C THR A 67 -15.98 27.87 -3.08
N ALA A 68 -17.32 27.73 -3.15
CA ALA A 68 -18.20 28.21 -2.09
C ALA A 68 -17.94 27.56 -0.72
N PHE A 69 -17.57 26.27 -0.69
CA PHE A 69 -17.25 25.56 0.54
C PHE A 69 -15.90 26.03 1.10
N LEU A 70 -14.89 26.14 0.23
CA LEU A 70 -13.55 26.60 0.58
C LEU A 70 -13.61 28.03 1.12
N ASP A 71 -14.37 28.92 0.48
CA ASP A 71 -14.60 30.30 0.93
C ASP A 71 -15.24 30.36 2.32
N ALA A 72 -16.24 29.52 2.58
CA ALA A 72 -16.94 29.51 3.86
C ALA A 72 -16.00 29.11 5.01
N VAL A 73 -15.15 28.11 4.81
CA VAL A 73 -14.24 27.60 5.85
C VAL A 73 -13.00 28.50 6.00
N THR A 74 -12.46 29.03 4.89
CA THR A 74 -11.25 29.87 4.94
C THR A 74 -11.47 31.22 5.62
N ARG A 75 -12.70 31.73 5.68
CA ARG A 75 -13.06 32.94 6.44
C ARG A 75 -12.79 32.85 7.94
N VAL A 76 -12.80 31.63 8.50
CA VAL A 76 -12.57 31.39 9.94
C VAL A 76 -11.22 30.72 10.20
N LEU A 77 -10.34 30.67 9.20
CA LEU A 77 -9.07 29.98 9.28
C LEU A 77 -8.15 30.69 10.29
N PRO A 78 -7.73 30.03 11.38
CA PRO A 78 -6.91 30.65 12.41
C PRO A 78 -5.44 30.76 11.96
N GLU A 79 -4.66 31.65 12.57
CA GLU A 79 -3.25 31.86 12.20
C GLU A 79 -2.35 30.62 12.33
N ARG A 80 -2.77 29.61 13.11
CA ARG A 80 -2.04 28.34 13.24
C ARG A 80 -2.35 27.34 12.13
N ALA A 81 -3.41 27.54 11.37
CA ALA A 81 -3.60 26.79 10.13
C ALA A 81 -2.60 27.33 9.11
N ARG A 82 -1.53 26.57 8.88
CA ARG A 82 -0.36 27.01 8.11
C ARG A 82 -0.15 26.21 6.83
N LEU A 83 -0.98 25.18 6.61
CA LEU A 83 -0.93 24.29 5.47
C LEU A 83 -2.33 24.07 4.91
N VAL A 84 -2.47 24.17 3.59
CA VAL A 84 -3.65 23.74 2.86
C VAL A 84 -3.27 22.75 1.79
N VAL A 85 -3.98 21.62 1.74
CA VAL A 85 -3.87 20.65 0.65
C VAL A 85 -5.07 20.80 -0.27
N LEU A 86 -4.85 20.95 -1.57
CA LEU A 86 -5.91 21.03 -2.57
C LEU A 86 -5.90 19.80 -3.45
N THR A 87 -7.08 19.27 -3.76
CA THR A 87 -7.24 18.38 -4.92
C THR A 87 -7.30 19.22 -6.21
N PRO A 88 -6.99 18.66 -7.38
CA PRO A 88 -6.97 19.39 -8.63
C PRO A 88 -8.39 19.67 -9.13
N GLY A 89 -8.52 20.80 -9.80
CA GLY A 89 -9.76 21.34 -10.34
C GLY A 89 -9.52 22.07 -11.65
N ASP A 90 -10.44 22.95 -12.00
CA ASP A 90 -10.26 23.87 -13.12
C ASP A 90 -9.04 24.79 -12.87
N GLU A 91 -8.25 25.05 -13.91
CA GLU A 91 -6.99 25.81 -13.78
C GLU A 91 -7.22 27.25 -13.31
N ALA A 92 -8.28 27.92 -13.77
CA ALA A 92 -8.55 29.30 -13.40
C ALA A 92 -9.04 29.40 -11.96
N GLU A 93 -9.99 28.55 -11.57
CA GLU A 93 -10.52 28.49 -10.19
C GLU A 93 -9.43 28.10 -9.20
N LEU A 94 -8.67 27.05 -9.50
CA LEU A 94 -7.59 26.57 -8.66
C LEU A 94 -6.49 27.63 -8.50
N GLY A 95 -6.14 28.35 -9.56
CA GLY A 95 -5.19 29.45 -9.51
C GLY A 95 -5.65 30.62 -8.63
N GLU A 96 -6.96 30.92 -8.61
CA GLU A 96 -7.52 31.88 -7.67
C GLU A 96 -7.43 31.39 -6.22
N HIS A 97 -7.74 30.12 -5.97
CA HIS A 97 -7.62 29.51 -4.65
C HIS A 97 -6.19 29.60 -4.12
N VAL A 98 -5.18 29.22 -4.91
CA VAL A 98 -3.76 29.30 -4.52
C VAL A 98 -3.38 30.73 -4.13
N ARG A 99 -3.65 31.72 -5.00
CA ARG A 99 -3.33 33.14 -4.73
C ARG A 99 -3.98 33.65 -3.45
N ARG A 100 -5.25 33.31 -3.23
CA ARG A 100 -5.98 33.75 -2.04
C ARG A 100 -5.42 33.13 -0.78
N LEU A 101 -5.12 31.84 -0.80
CA LEU A 101 -4.52 31.12 0.32
C LEU A 101 -3.13 31.67 0.67
N HIS A 102 -2.29 31.97 -0.33
CA HIS A 102 -1.03 32.68 -0.10
C HIS A 102 -1.23 34.06 0.55
N GLY A 103 -2.28 34.78 0.17
CA GLY A 103 -2.68 36.03 0.83
C GLY A 103 -3.02 35.88 2.33
N LEU A 104 -3.38 34.68 2.77
CA LEU A 104 -3.60 34.33 4.18
C LEU A 104 -2.31 33.83 4.88
N GLY A 105 -1.19 33.75 4.17
CA GLY A 105 0.09 33.27 4.70
C GLY A 105 0.13 31.77 4.99
N VAL A 106 -0.63 30.96 4.23
CA VAL A 106 -0.61 29.49 4.32
C VAL A 106 0.17 28.86 3.17
N GLU A 107 0.88 27.77 3.46
CA GLU A 107 1.56 26.91 2.47
C GLU A 107 0.51 26.09 1.72
N VAL A 108 0.59 26.00 0.39
CA VAL A 108 -0.37 25.27 -0.44
C VAL A 108 0.32 24.08 -1.11
N LEU A 109 -0.15 22.87 -0.80
CA LEU A 109 0.24 21.66 -1.51
C LEU A 109 -0.86 21.23 -2.47
N LEU A 110 -0.49 20.80 -3.67
CA LEU A 110 -1.43 20.20 -4.62
C LEU A 110 -1.30 18.67 -4.64
N GLU A 111 -2.41 17.97 -4.46
CA GLU A 111 -2.51 16.53 -4.64
C GLU A 111 -2.49 16.19 -6.14
N ALA A 112 -1.46 15.47 -6.59
CA ALA A 112 -1.27 15.08 -7.97
C ALA A 112 -1.28 13.56 -8.12
N THR A 113 -2.10 13.05 -9.04
CA THR A 113 -2.17 11.64 -9.42
C THR A 113 -1.53 11.37 -10.79
N SER A 114 -0.98 12.41 -11.43
CA SER A 114 -0.28 12.35 -12.70
C SER A 114 0.75 13.49 -12.83
N VAL A 115 1.66 13.37 -13.79
CA VAL A 115 2.61 14.44 -14.14
C VAL A 115 1.88 15.71 -14.61
N ALA A 116 0.78 15.59 -15.36
CA ALA A 116 0.02 16.74 -15.83
C ALA A 116 -0.59 17.57 -14.67
N GLU A 117 -1.08 16.90 -13.62
CA GLU A 117 -1.57 17.58 -12.42
C GLU A 117 -0.42 18.20 -11.60
N ALA A 118 0.75 17.57 -11.59
CA ALA A 118 1.94 18.15 -10.97
C ALA A 118 2.42 19.41 -11.69
N ASP A 119 2.47 19.38 -13.02
CA ASP A 119 2.84 20.54 -13.85
C ASP A 119 1.84 21.68 -13.67
N LEU A 120 0.55 21.37 -13.53
CA LEU A 120 -0.48 22.35 -13.18
C LEU A 120 -0.17 23.01 -11.82
N GLY A 121 0.17 22.22 -10.80
CA GLY A 121 0.58 22.75 -9.49
C GLY A 121 1.78 23.70 -9.57
N THR A 122 2.81 23.32 -10.32
CA THR A 122 3.99 24.18 -10.55
C THR A 122 3.62 25.48 -11.27
N ARG A 123 2.78 25.42 -12.32
CA ARG A 123 2.33 26.64 -13.05
C ARG A 123 1.52 27.58 -12.17
N LEU A 124 0.67 27.03 -11.29
CA LEU A 124 -0.18 27.82 -10.39
C LEU A 124 0.57 28.35 -9.16
N GLY A 125 1.83 27.96 -8.98
CA GLY A 125 2.68 28.43 -7.88
C GLY A 125 2.45 27.70 -6.56
N ALA A 126 1.99 26.44 -6.57
CA ALA A 126 1.92 25.64 -5.34
C ALA A 126 3.31 25.53 -4.68
N ASP A 127 3.34 25.45 -3.35
CA ASP A 127 4.58 25.36 -2.56
C ASP A 127 5.19 23.95 -2.57
N GLY A 128 4.38 22.95 -2.91
CA GLY A 128 4.77 21.56 -3.03
C GLY A 128 3.66 20.67 -3.58
N LEU A 129 3.99 19.39 -3.75
CA LEU A 129 3.10 18.39 -4.37
C LEU A 129 2.93 17.17 -3.47
N ILE A 130 1.78 16.54 -3.52
CA ILE A 130 1.58 15.18 -2.99
C ILE A 130 1.46 14.23 -4.17
N ALA A 131 2.46 13.35 -4.35
CA ALA A 131 2.41 12.23 -5.27
C ALA A 131 1.46 11.16 -4.70
N LYS A 132 0.21 11.16 -5.16
CA LYS A 132 -0.81 10.22 -4.69
C LYS A 132 -0.94 9.05 -5.66
N GLY A 133 -0.40 7.91 -5.24
CA GLY A 133 -0.34 6.72 -6.08
C GLY A 133 -1.68 6.00 -6.24
N HIS A 134 -1.71 5.14 -7.26
CA HIS A 134 -2.82 4.26 -7.62
C HIS A 134 -3.43 3.46 -6.46
N GLU A 135 -2.61 3.09 -5.47
CA GLU A 135 -2.98 2.29 -4.33
C GLU A 135 -3.62 3.08 -3.18
N ALA A 136 -3.53 4.42 -3.20
CA ALA A 136 -4.06 5.30 -2.17
C ALA A 136 -5.60 5.32 -2.14
N ALA A 137 -6.18 5.86 -1.08
CA ALA A 137 -7.62 6.02 -0.95
C ALA A 137 -8.17 7.20 -1.78
N GLY A 138 -9.39 7.05 -2.33
CA GLY A 138 -10.09 8.15 -3.00
C GLY A 138 -9.68 8.34 -4.45
N ARG A 139 -9.65 9.59 -4.94
CA ARG A 139 -9.24 9.88 -6.33
C ARG A 139 -7.79 9.46 -6.56
N VAL A 140 -7.55 8.65 -7.59
CA VAL A 140 -6.25 8.10 -7.96
C VAL A 140 -6.04 8.12 -9.48
N GLY A 141 -4.78 7.98 -9.89
CA GLY A 141 -4.37 7.80 -11.28
C GLY A 141 -3.91 6.36 -11.55
N ASP A 142 -3.25 6.16 -12.69
CA ASP A 142 -2.76 4.84 -13.10
C ASP A 142 -1.44 4.46 -12.44
N GLU A 143 -0.58 5.43 -12.14
CA GLU A 143 0.78 5.21 -11.63
C GLU A 143 0.78 4.92 -10.12
N THR A 144 1.51 3.88 -9.71
CA THR A 144 1.69 3.58 -8.27
C THR A 144 2.53 4.66 -7.60
N THR A 145 2.48 4.76 -6.27
CA THR A 145 3.28 5.75 -5.53
C THR A 145 4.77 5.58 -5.81
N PHE A 146 5.22 4.33 -5.95
CA PHE A 146 6.60 4.00 -6.28
C PHE A 146 7.03 4.61 -7.61
N ILE A 147 6.18 4.60 -8.64
CA ILE A 147 6.48 5.15 -9.97
C ILE A 147 6.26 6.67 -10.00
N LEU A 148 5.11 7.15 -9.53
CA LEU A 148 4.74 8.56 -9.60
C LEU A 148 5.72 9.43 -8.82
N LEU A 149 6.16 8.99 -7.64
CA LEU A 149 7.17 9.71 -6.86
C LEU A 149 8.47 9.91 -7.65
N GLN A 150 8.95 8.87 -8.34
CA GLN A 150 10.16 8.97 -9.17
C GLN A 150 9.99 10.00 -10.30
N ARG A 151 8.82 10.01 -10.96
CA ARG A 151 8.51 10.98 -12.02
C ARG A 151 8.51 12.40 -11.47
N LEU A 152 7.75 12.65 -10.41
CA LEU A 152 7.58 14.01 -9.88
C LEU A 152 8.86 14.59 -9.30
N LEU A 153 9.69 13.76 -8.64
CA LEU A 153 11.01 14.19 -8.15
C LEU A 153 11.96 14.60 -9.28
N THR A 154 11.77 14.06 -10.47
CA THR A 154 12.62 14.35 -11.64
C THR A 154 12.10 15.54 -12.45
N SER A 155 10.78 15.73 -12.54
CA SER A 155 10.18 16.72 -13.45
C SER A 155 9.64 18.00 -12.79
N ALA A 156 9.15 17.94 -11.55
CA ALA A 156 8.29 19.00 -11.04
C ALA A 156 9.03 20.23 -10.46
N GLY A 157 10.28 20.06 -10.01
CA GLY A 157 11.07 21.13 -9.38
C GLY A 157 10.55 21.62 -8.01
N LEU A 158 9.49 21.00 -7.49
CA LEU A 158 8.88 21.28 -6.19
C LEU A 158 9.17 20.15 -5.18
N PRO A 159 9.10 20.41 -3.86
CA PRO A 159 9.13 19.35 -2.86
C PRO A 159 7.91 18.44 -3.01
N VAL A 160 8.14 17.13 -2.93
CA VAL A 160 7.11 16.11 -3.16
C VAL A 160 6.92 15.25 -1.91
N TRP A 161 5.69 15.09 -1.46
CA TRP A 161 5.28 14.12 -0.44
C TRP A 161 4.72 12.87 -1.09
N ALA A 162 5.00 11.69 -0.52
CA ALA A 162 4.44 10.43 -1.02
C ALA A 162 3.16 10.07 -0.26
N GLN A 163 2.09 9.73 -0.99
CA GLN A 163 0.83 9.22 -0.44
C GLN A 163 0.39 7.94 -1.16
N GLY A 164 0.05 6.91 -0.38
CA GLY A 164 -0.28 5.58 -0.90
C GLY A 164 0.84 4.56 -0.62
N GLY A 165 0.50 3.43 -0.02
CA GLY A 165 1.47 2.37 0.22
C GLY A 165 2.53 2.72 1.27
N ILE A 166 2.30 3.73 2.11
CA ILE A 166 3.23 4.17 3.15
C ILE A 166 3.04 3.37 4.44
N GLY A 167 4.01 2.53 4.75
CA GLY A 167 4.21 1.80 6.01
C GLY A 167 5.59 2.10 6.58
N LEU A 168 6.00 1.37 7.63
CA LEU A 168 7.29 1.60 8.30
C LEU A 168 8.48 1.48 7.34
N HIS A 169 8.42 0.55 6.38
CA HIS A 169 9.54 0.27 5.48
C HIS A 169 9.53 1.19 4.25
N THR A 170 8.35 1.42 3.66
CA THR A 170 8.21 2.30 2.49
C THR A 170 8.33 3.78 2.84
N ALA A 171 8.12 4.18 4.10
CA ALA A 171 8.47 5.52 4.58
C ALA A 171 9.97 5.82 4.41
N ALA A 172 10.83 4.85 4.77
CA ALA A 172 12.28 4.97 4.55
C ALA A 172 12.63 4.97 3.06
N ALA A 173 11.89 4.19 2.24
CA ALA A 173 12.04 4.20 0.78
C ALA A 173 11.71 5.58 0.18
N ALA A 174 10.62 6.22 0.62
CA ALA A 174 10.25 7.57 0.20
C ALA A 174 11.30 8.61 0.60
N TYR A 175 11.85 8.51 1.82
CA TYR A 175 12.99 9.34 2.23
C TYR A 175 14.22 9.12 1.33
N ALA A 176 14.57 7.86 1.05
CA ALA A 176 15.70 7.51 0.18
C ALA A 176 15.54 8.03 -1.26
N ALA A 177 14.30 8.12 -1.74
CA ALA A 177 13.99 8.72 -3.03
C ALA A 177 14.35 10.22 -3.06
N GLY A 178 14.23 10.90 -1.92
CA GLY A 178 14.35 12.36 -1.79
C GLY A 178 13.00 13.06 -1.63
N ALA A 179 11.95 12.34 -1.20
CA ALA A 179 10.68 12.97 -0.85
C ALA A 179 10.87 14.00 0.28
N ALA A 180 10.11 15.09 0.24
CA ALA A 180 10.03 16.08 1.31
C ALA A 180 9.28 15.55 2.55
N GLY A 181 8.55 14.45 2.37
CA GLY A 181 7.78 13.85 3.45
C GLY A 181 6.85 12.73 2.98
N ILE A 182 5.98 12.31 3.89
CA ILE A 182 4.97 11.28 3.66
C ILE A 182 3.62 11.73 4.17
N VAL A 183 2.56 11.17 3.59
CA VAL A 183 1.18 11.35 4.03
C VAL A 183 0.67 10.02 4.60
N LEU A 184 0.12 10.08 5.81
CA LEU A 184 -0.57 8.99 6.49
C LEU A 184 -2.07 9.29 6.52
N ASP A 185 -2.88 8.29 6.21
CA ASP A 185 -4.34 8.32 6.23
C ASP A 185 -4.90 7.03 6.85
N ALA A 186 -5.09 5.98 6.06
CA ALA A 186 -5.71 4.72 6.46
C ALA A 186 -4.93 4.02 7.58
N GLN A 187 -3.62 4.26 7.66
CA GLN A 187 -2.73 3.75 8.72
C GLN A 187 -3.18 4.17 10.13
N LEU A 188 -3.94 5.27 10.24
CA LEU A 188 -4.38 5.86 11.51
C LEU A 188 -5.85 5.51 11.84
N LEU A 189 -6.49 4.59 11.12
CA LEU A 189 -7.92 4.32 11.30
C LEU A 189 -8.24 3.34 12.44
N LEU A 190 -7.25 2.61 12.95
CA LEU A 190 -7.43 1.65 14.04
C LEU A 190 -6.70 2.04 15.34
N ILE A 191 -6.13 3.24 15.39
CA ILE A 191 -5.53 3.80 16.61
C ILE A 191 -6.60 4.42 17.50
N ARG A 192 -6.25 4.71 18.76
CA ARG A 192 -7.17 5.20 19.79
C ARG A 192 -7.93 6.47 19.42
N GLU A 193 -7.29 7.39 18.71
CA GLU A 193 -7.88 8.67 18.32
C GLU A 193 -8.81 8.57 17.09
N SER A 194 -9.00 7.38 16.52
CA SER A 194 -9.86 7.16 15.35
C SER A 194 -11.34 7.35 15.72
N PRO A 195 -12.14 8.06 14.88
CA PRO A 195 -13.56 8.26 15.11
C PRO A 195 -14.44 7.13 14.55
N LEU A 196 -13.84 6.06 14.02
CA LEU A 196 -14.57 5.00 13.33
C LEU A 196 -15.50 4.23 14.27
N SER A 197 -16.65 3.81 13.74
CA SER A 197 -17.52 2.86 14.42
C SER A 197 -16.85 1.50 14.57
N ARG A 198 -17.39 0.65 15.46
CA ARG A 198 -16.93 -0.74 15.57
C ARG A 198 -17.06 -1.52 14.25
N ALA A 199 -18.12 -1.29 13.47
CA ALA A 199 -18.32 -1.98 12.20
C ALA A 199 -17.30 -1.56 11.14
N ALA A 200 -16.94 -0.28 11.08
CA ALA A 200 -15.87 0.20 10.22
C ALA A 200 -14.49 -0.33 10.68
N CYS A 201 -14.21 -0.31 12.00
CA CYS A 201 -12.99 -0.90 12.55
C CYS A 201 -12.85 -2.39 12.23
N ASP A 202 -13.93 -3.17 12.35
CA ASP A 202 -13.93 -4.60 12.02
C ASP A 202 -13.68 -4.86 10.52
N ALA A 203 -14.14 -3.97 9.64
CA ALA A 203 -13.87 -4.06 8.20
C ALA A 203 -12.40 -3.76 7.89
N VAL A 204 -11.88 -2.62 8.38
CA VAL A 204 -10.48 -2.20 8.17
C VAL A 204 -9.53 -3.22 8.78
N GLY A 205 -9.83 -3.74 9.99
CA GLY A 205 -8.96 -4.67 10.72
C GLY A 205 -8.78 -6.04 10.04
N ARG A 206 -9.57 -6.37 9.02
CA ARG A 206 -9.50 -7.62 8.26
C ARG A 206 -8.84 -7.44 6.89
N MET A 207 -8.50 -6.22 6.50
CA MET A 207 -7.96 -5.95 5.17
C MET A 207 -6.53 -6.47 5.02
N ASP A 208 -6.24 -7.03 3.86
CA ASP A 208 -4.88 -7.37 3.41
C ASP A 208 -4.47 -6.58 2.14
N GLY A 209 -5.29 -5.59 1.78
CA GLY A 209 -5.13 -4.70 0.63
C GLY A 209 -5.84 -5.18 -0.63
N SER A 210 -6.43 -6.39 -0.63
CA SER A 210 -7.21 -6.91 -1.75
C SER A 210 -8.66 -6.43 -1.77
N GLU A 211 -9.18 -5.93 -0.64
CA GLU A 211 -10.57 -5.49 -0.46
C GLU A 211 -10.81 -4.06 -0.95
N THR A 212 -10.15 -3.67 -2.05
CA THR A 212 -10.39 -2.37 -2.70
C THR A 212 -10.48 -2.53 -4.20
N ALA A 213 -11.29 -1.68 -4.83
CA ALA A 213 -11.45 -1.66 -6.28
C ALA A 213 -11.51 -0.23 -6.81
N LEU A 214 -11.35 -0.12 -8.14
CA LEU A 214 -11.47 1.13 -8.86
C LEU A 214 -12.88 1.30 -9.40
N HIS A 215 -13.44 2.48 -9.18
CA HIS A 215 -14.65 2.95 -9.83
C HIS A 215 -14.28 4.10 -10.77
N GLN A 216 -14.65 3.99 -12.04
CA GLN A 216 -14.24 4.92 -13.09
C GLN A 216 -15.44 5.50 -13.82
N CYS A 217 -15.47 6.82 -13.99
CA CYS A 217 -16.46 7.51 -14.82
C CYS A 217 -15.93 8.91 -15.19
N GLY A 218 -16.18 9.34 -16.44
CA GLY A 218 -15.81 10.69 -16.88
C GLY A 218 -14.32 11.03 -16.82
N GLY A 219 -13.44 10.03 -16.96
CA GLY A 219 -11.98 10.20 -16.84
C GLY A 219 -11.45 10.28 -15.40
N GLU A 220 -12.32 10.24 -14.38
CA GLU A 220 -11.91 10.11 -12.99
C GLU A 220 -11.88 8.64 -12.55
N SER A 221 -10.88 8.30 -11.74
CA SER A 221 -10.78 6.99 -11.07
C SER A 221 -10.76 7.17 -9.56
N TRP A 222 -11.55 6.36 -8.86
CA TRP A 222 -11.65 6.36 -7.40
C TRP A 222 -11.39 4.96 -6.84
N ARG A 223 -10.47 4.85 -5.89
CA ARG A 223 -10.24 3.63 -5.13
C ARG A 223 -11.06 3.66 -3.84
N LEU A 224 -11.92 2.65 -3.69
CA LEU A 224 -12.81 2.49 -2.55
C LEU A 224 -12.70 1.07 -1.97
N TYR A 225 -13.14 0.90 -0.73
CA TYR A 225 -13.33 -0.42 -0.15
C TYR A 225 -14.42 -1.18 -0.91
N GLU A 226 -14.09 -2.38 -1.40
CA GLU A 226 -15.06 -3.24 -2.09
C GLU A 226 -14.89 -4.70 -1.66
N ARG A 227 -16.02 -5.35 -1.40
CA ARG A 227 -16.16 -6.80 -1.28
C ARG A 227 -17.45 -7.21 -1.99
N SER A 228 -17.52 -8.47 -2.41
CA SER A 228 -18.71 -9.02 -3.05
C SER A 228 -19.96 -8.80 -2.18
N GLY A 229 -21.01 -8.21 -2.78
CA GLY A 229 -22.32 -8.00 -2.13
C GLY A 229 -22.45 -6.71 -1.31
N LEU A 230 -21.54 -5.74 -1.47
CA LEU A 230 -21.70 -4.41 -0.87
C LEU A 230 -22.62 -3.52 -1.71
N GLN A 231 -23.85 -3.34 -1.23
CA GLN A 231 -24.89 -2.51 -1.86
C GLN A 231 -24.43 -1.10 -2.28
N PRO A 232 -23.63 -0.35 -1.49
CA PRO A 232 -23.19 0.99 -1.89
C PRO A 232 -22.32 1.01 -3.15
N CYS A 233 -21.49 -0.02 -3.35
CA CYS A 233 -20.65 -0.16 -4.56
C CYS A 233 -21.50 -0.53 -5.78
N ASP A 234 -22.50 -1.41 -5.60
CA ASP A 234 -23.46 -1.77 -6.65
C ASP A 234 -24.34 -0.59 -7.07
N ASP A 235 -24.75 0.24 -6.11
CA ASP A 235 -25.46 1.49 -6.39
C ASP A 235 -24.58 2.47 -7.16
N LEU A 236 -23.32 2.65 -6.73
CA LEU A 236 -22.37 3.54 -7.39
C LEU A 236 -22.13 3.13 -8.84
N ARG A 237 -21.95 1.82 -9.11
CA ARG A 237 -21.81 1.29 -10.47
C ARG A 237 -23.04 1.56 -11.34
N ARG A 238 -24.25 1.52 -10.76
CA ARG A 238 -25.48 1.88 -11.48
C ARG A 238 -25.59 3.38 -11.73
N ALA A 239 -25.22 4.21 -10.76
CA ALA A 239 -25.28 5.67 -10.87
C ALA A 239 -24.23 6.23 -11.85
N ALA A 240 -23.06 5.60 -11.93
CA ALA A 240 -21.98 5.98 -12.85
C ALA A 240 -22.34 5.85 -14.34
N GLY A 241 -23.44 5.17 -14.67
CA GLY A 241 -24.02 5.13 -16.03
C GLY A 241 -24.97 6.29 -16.34
N GLY A 242 -25.22 7.21 -15.39
CA GLY A 242 -26.08 8.38 -15.55
C GLY A 242 -25.32 9.68 -15.86
N THR A 243 -25.96 10.82 -15.63
CA THR A 243 -25.40 12.18 -15.84
C THR A 243 -24.73 12.78 -14.60
N ALA A 244 -24.82 12.12 -13.44
CA ALA A 244 -24.25 12.61 -12.18
C ALA A 244 -22.73 12.41 -12.12
N SER A 245 -22.01 13.35 -11.52
CA SER A 245 -20.56 13.22 -11.31
C SER A 245 -20.28 12.11 -10.29
N LEU A 246 -19.36 11.21 -10.61
CA LEU A 246 -18.90 10.13 -9.72
C LEU A 246 -18.54 10.64 -8.32
N ARG A 247 -17.88 11.80 -8.26
CA ARG A 247 -17.51 12.46 -7.01
C ARG A 247 -18.71 12.84 -6.16
N GLN A 248 -19.77 13.36 -6.76
CA GLN A 248 -20.98 13.75 -6.04
C GLN A 248 -21.69 12.53 -5.44
N GLU A 249 -21.78 11.43 -6.20
CA GLU A 249 -22.32 10.17 -5.70
C GLU A 249 -21.48 9.61 -4.55
N ILE A 250 -20.15 9.66 -4.65
CA ILE A 250 -19.26 9.24 -3.58
C ILE A 250 -19.47 10.11 -2.34
N ALA A 251 -19.45 11.44 -2.47
CA ALA A 251 -19.62 12.37 -1.37
C ALA A 251 -20.98 12.21 -0.65
N ALA A 252 -22.04 11.86 -1.39
CA ALA A 252 -23.37 11.64 -0.82
C ALA A 252 -23.51 10.31 -0.05
N ARG A 253 -22.63 9.34 -0.32
CA ARG A 253 -22.73 7.97 0.21
C ARG A 253 -21.58 7.59 1.13
N CYS A 254 -20.51 8.39 1.18
CA CYS A 254 -19.36 8.12 2.03
C CYS A 254 -19.66 8.37 3.51
N GLY A 255 -19.09 7.54 4.36
CA GLY A 255 -19.24 7.63 5.82
C GLY A 255 -18.49 6.51 6.53
N TRP A 256 -18.42 6.56 7.85
CA TRP A 256 -17.59 5.65 8.67
C TRP A 256 -18.39 4.88 9.73
N ASP A 257 -19.72 4.78 9.55
CA ASP A 257 -20.63 4.13 10.50
C ASP A 257 -20.87 2.65 10.13
N ASP A 258 -21.35 2.37 8.93
CA ASP A 258 -21.64 0.99 8.48
C ASP A 258 -21.21 0.77 7.02
N PRO A 259 -20.15 -0.03 6.76
CA PRO A 259 -19.68 -0.32 5.40
C PRO A 259 -20.70 -1.05 4.52
N ARG A 260 -21.80 -1.58 5.08
CA ARG A 260 -22.89 -2.18 4.30
C ARG A 260 -23.84 -1.13 3.71
N ARG A 261 -23.78 0.11 4.21
CA ARG A 261 -24.67 1.21 3.84
C ARG A 261 -23.94 2.43 3.30
N GLN A 262 -22.68 2.59 3.67
CA GLN A 262 -21.83 3.71 3.28
C GLN A 262 -20.62 3.23 2.49
N LEU A 263 -20.10 4.11 1.64
CA LEU A 263 -18.82 3.92 0.96
C LEU A 263 -17.69 4.27 1.93
N LEU A 264 -16.74 3.33 2.13
CA LEU A 264 -15.49 3.64 2.81
C LEU A 264 -14.44 4.03 1.76
N VAL A 265 -13.86 5.22 1.92
CA VAL A 265 -12.78 5.71 1.06
C VAL A 265 -11.47 5.12 1.61
N LEU A 266 -11.07 3.96 1.08
CA LEU A 266 -9.90 3.21 1.54
C LEU A 266 -9.02 2.77 0.38
N GLY A 267 -7.71 2.88 0.61
CA GLY A 267 -6.64 2.37 -0.26
C GLY A 267 -6.20 0.98 0.14
N GLN A 268 -5.30 0.39 -0.64
CA GLN A 268 -4.72 -0.93 -0.34
C GLN A 268 -3.89 -0.91 0.94
N ASP A 269 -3.32 0.25 1.29
CA ASP A 269 -2.50 0.49 2.46
C ASP A 269 -3.28 0.57 3.78
N ALA A 270 -4.61 0.50 3.74
CA ALA A 270 -5.43 0.21 4.93
C ALA A 270 -5.02 -1.11 5.60
N ALA A 271 -4.39 -2.04 4.88
CA ALA A 271 -3.78 -3.25 5.42
C ALA A 271 -2.75 -2.99 6.53
N PHE A 272 -2.13 -1.80 6.57
CA PHE A 272 -1.15 -1.45 7.58
C PHE A 272 -1.78 -0.99 8.91
N ALA A 273 -3.06 -0.62 8.90
CA ALA A 273 -3.73 -0.04 10.07
C ALA A 273 -3.69 -0.98 11.29
N ALA A 274 -3.97 -2.27 11.09
CA ALA A 274 -4.02 -3.23 12.18
C ALA A 274 -2.63 -3.54 12.79
N PRO A 275 -1.58 -3.86 11.99
CA PRO A 275 -0.21 -3.98 12.51
C PRO A 275 0.28 -2.75 13.26
N LEU A 276 0.05 -1.55 12.72
CA LEU A 276 0.47 -0.30 13.35
C LEU A 276 -0.29 -0.02 14.65
N ALA A 277 -1.60 -0.26 14.68
CA ALA A 277 -2.40 -0.11 15.89
C ALA A 277 -1.96 -1.07 17.01
N ARG A 278 -1.63 -2.32 16.68
CA ARG A 278 -1.09 -3.29 17.65
C ARG A 278 0.24 -2.82 18.25
N SER A 279 1.11 -2.24 17.42
CA SER A 279 2.46 -1.84 17.82
C SER A 279 2.49 -0.50 18.58
N PHE A 280 1.69 0.48 18.14
CA PHE A 280 1.84 1.87 18.57
C PHE A 280 0.61 2.47 19.28
N ARG A 281 -0.58 1.89 19.09
CA ARG A 281 -1.88 2.24 19.71
C ARG A 281 -2.42 3.67 19.50
N THR A 282 -1.58 4.66 19.24
CA THR A 282 -1.93 6.09 19.17
C THR A 282 -1.31 6.75 17.95
N VAL A 283 -1.87 7.87 17.50
CA VAL A 283 -1.30 8.68 16.40
C VAL A 283 0.15 9.06 16.68
N SER A 284 0.45 9.55 17.89
CA SER A 284 1.82 9.94 18.26
C SER A 284 2.80 8.76 18.23
N GLY A 285 2.34 7.57 18.65
CA GLY A 285 3.16 6.35 18.58
C GLY A 285 3.48 5.97 17.14
N VAL A 286 2.51 6.03 16.23
CA VAL A 286 2.73 5.73 14.81
C VAL A 286 3.71 6.74 14.19
N ILE A 287 3.54 8.04 14.45
CA ILE A 287 4.44 9.09 13.96
C ILE A 287 5.88 8.83 14.43
N GLU A 288 6.05 8.51 15.71
CA GLU A 288 7.39 8.22 16.27
C GLU A 288 7.96 6.92 15.71
N GLY A 289 7.14 5.89 15.54
CA GLY A 289 7.53 4.64 14.88
C GLY A 289 8.02 4.87 13.44
N MET A 290 7.34 5.73 12.68
CA MET A 290 7.76 6.12 11.32
C MET A 290 9.10 6.84 11.34
N ARG A 291 9.29 7.81 12.25
CA ARG A 291 10.58 8.54 12.39
C ARG A 291 11.73 7.58 12.70
N GLN A 292 11.53 6.69 13.67
CA GLN A 292 12.55 5.70 14.07
C GLN A 292 12.84 4.72 12.94
N ALA A 293 11.83 4.25 12.23
CA ALA A 293 12.01 3.37 11.08
C ALA A 293 12.80 4.06 9.96
N ILE A 294 12.48 5.31 9.62
CA ILE A 294 13.24 6.07 8.62
C ILE A 294 14.71 6.20 9.02
N GLU A 295 15.00 6.61 10.26
CA GLU A 295 16.37 6.74 10.76
C GLU A 295 17.14 5.42 10.73
N ALA A 296 16.55 4.37 11.32
CA ALA A 296 17.18 3.06 11.44
C ALA A 296 17.44 2.43 10.06
N HIS A 297 16.44 2.43 9.18
CA HIS A 297 16.54 1.78 7.87
C HIS A 297 17.54 2.48 6.96
N ILE A 298 17.60 3.83 6.99
CA ILE A 298 18.59 4.58 6.22
C ILE A 298 20.01 4.33 6.75
N ALA A 299 20.19 4.31 8.07
CA ALA A 299 21.49 3.99 8.67
C ALA A 299 21.93 2.56 8.31
N ALA A 300 21.04 1.58 8.43
CA ALA A 300 21.30 0.19 8.10
C ALA A 300 21.57 -0.02 6.60
N ALA A 301 20.80 0.61 5.71
CA ALA A 301 21.03 0.52 4.26
C ALA A 301 22.40 1.09 3.86
N LYS A 302 22.81 2.22 4.45
CA LYS A 302 24.14 2.82 4.25
C LYS A 302 25.27 1.91 4.75
N ALA A 303 25.08 1.27 5.90
CA ALA A 303 26.09 0.41 6.51
C ALA A 303 26.23 -0.93 5.77
N LEU A 304 25.11 -1.57 5.44
CA LEU A 304 25.06 -2.92 4.90
C LEU A 304 25.21 -2.98 3.37
N ARG A 305 24.84 -1.89 2.68
CA ARG A 305 24.91 -1.76 1.21
C ARG A 305 24.42 -3.02 0.48
N PRO A 306 23.18 -3.48 0.74
CA PRO A 306 22.73 -4.82 0.37
C PRO A 306 22.71 -5.08 -1.14
N LEU A 307 22.57 -4.01 -1.94
CA LEU A 307 22.49 -4.08 -3.40
C LEU A 307 23.81 -3.77 -4.12
N ASP A 308 24.91 -3.59 -3.38
CA ASP A 308 26.19 -3.21 -3.95
C ASP A 308 26.92 -4.36 -4.67
N GLU A 309 27.97 -4.01 -5.41
CA GLU A 309 28.84 -4.98 -6.05
C GLU A 309 29.39 -5.99 -5.03
N ASN A 310 29.37 -7.26 -5.38
CA ASN A 310 29.78 -8.37 -4.53
C ASN A 310 28.99 -8.45 -3.21
N GLY A 311 27.78 -7.88 -3.14
CA GLY A 311 26.89 -7.97 -1.98
C GLY A 311 26.51 -9.41 -1.60
N PRO A 312 25.85 -9.62 -0.44
CA PRO A 312 25.55 -10.96 0.07
C PRO A 312 24.80 -11.87 -0.92
N LEU A 313 23.82 -11.33 -1.65
CA LEU A 313 23.10 -12.11 -2.65
C LEU A 313 23.96 -12.38 -3.90
N ALA A 314 24.75 -11.41 -4.36
CA ALA A 314 25.65 -11.59 -5.52
C ALA A 314 26.63 -12.75 -5.28
N ARG A 315 27.25 -12.79 -4.08
CA ARG A 315 28.13 -13.91 -3.67
C ARG A 315 27.39 -15.24 -3.65
N ALA A 316 26.16 -15.28 -3.15
CA ALA A 316 25.37 -16.50 -3.12
C ALA A 316 24.90 -16.95 -4.51
N HIS A 317 24.80 -16.02 -5.46
CA HIS A 317 24.50 -16.31 -6.86
C HIS A 317 25.73 -16.62 -7.72
N GLY A 318 26.95 -16.40 -7.22
CA GLY A 318 28.14 -16.46 -8.05
C GLY A 318 28.20 -15.35 -9.11
N THR A 319 27.57 -14.21 -8.85
CA THR A 319 27.51 -13.05 -9.75
C THR A 319 28.24 -11.84 -9.19
N ARG A 320 28.48 -10.83 -10.03
CA ARG A 320 29.09 -9.56 -9.62
C ARG A 320 28.09 -8.66 -8.90
N TYR A 321 26.85 -8.62 -9.39
CA TYR A 321 25.80 -7.78 -8.83
C TYR A 321 24.63 -8.62 -8.31
N PRO A 322 23.89 -8.15 -7.28
CA PRO A 322 22.68 -8.81 -6.76
C PRO A 322 21.45 -8.49 -7.65
N ILE A 323 21.64 -8.59 -8.96
CA ILE A 323 20.67 -8.24 -10.00
C ILE A 323 20.31 -9.51 -10.76
N VAL A 324 19.01 -9.74 -10.91
CA VAL A 324 18.43 -10.83 -11.68
C VAL A 324 17.73 -10.27 -12.91
N GLN A 325 18.03 -10.83 -14.08
CA GLN A 325 17.21 -10.64 -15.27
C GLN A 325 16.06 -11.64 -15.20
N GLY A 326 14.84 -11.14 -14.96
CA GLY A 326 13.67 -12.00 -14.75
C GLY A 326 13.20 -12.69 -16.05
N PRO A 327 12.71 -13.93 -16.02
CA PRO A 327 12.35 -14.67 -17.23
C PRO A 327 11.20 -13.99 -17.98
N MET A 328 11.48 -13.47 -19.17
CA MET A 328 10.50 -12.78 -20.02
C MET A 328 10.17 -13.63 -21.25
N THR A 329 8.91 -14.08 -21.35
CA THR A 329 8.42 -14.89 -22.48
C THR A 329 8.71 -14.17 -23.81
N ARG A 330 9.33 -14.87 -24.77
CA ARG A 330 9.74 -14.32 -26.09
C ARG A 330 10.80 -13.23 -26.05
N VAL A 331 11.44 -13.00 -24.91
CA VAL A 331 12.57 -12.07 -24.78
C VAL A 331 13.79 -12.83 -24.27
N SER A 332 13.66 -13.50 -23.13
CA SER A 332 14.71 -14.31 -22.50
C SER A 332 14.75 -15.73 -23.06
N ASP A 333 14.58 -15.86 -24.38
CA ASP A 333 14.53 -17.14 -25.09
C ASP A 333 15.73 -17.35 -26.02
N THR A 334 16.84 -16.64 -25.76
CA THR A 334 18.10 -16.80 -26.49
C THR A 334 19.30 -16.92 -25.55
N ALA A 335 20.20 -17.87 -25.86
CA ALA A 335 21.44 -18.08 -25.10
C ALA A 335 22.38 -16.86 -25.17
N ALA A 336 22.39 -16.16 -26.32
CA ALA A 336 23.22 -14.98 -26.52
C ALA A 336 22.83 -13.83 -25.57
N PHE A 337 21.53 -13.60 -25.36
CA PHE A 337 21.09 -12.58 -24.40
C PHE A 337 21.46 -12.95 -22.96
N ALA A 338 21.26 -14.22 -22.58
CA ALA A 338 21.66 -14.71 -21.27
C ALA A 338 23.17 -14.54 -21.03
N PHE A 339 23.99 -14.78 -22.06
CA PHE A 339 25.44 -14.54 -21.99
C PHE A 339 25.77 -13.07 -21.73
N GLU A 340 25.14 -12.13 -22.43
CA GLU A 340 25.39 -10.70 -22.24
C GLU A 340 24.98 -10.20 -20.84
N VAL A 341 23.87 -10.70 -20.30
CA VAL A 341 23.47 -10.45 -18.90
C VAL A 341 24.53 -10.96 -17.92
N ALA A 342 24.99 -12.20 -18.09
CA ALA A 342 26.03 -12.80 -17.25
C ALA A 342 27.39 -12.11 -17.41
N ARG A 343 27.71 -11.62 -18.62
CA ARG A 343 28.91 -10.84 -18.91
C ARG A 343 28.89 -9.50 -18.17
N GLY A 344 27.76 -8.82 -18.17
CA GLY A 344 27.51 -7.62 -17.37
C GLY A 344 27.41 -7.87 -15.87
N GLY A 345 27.50 -9.12 -15.42
CA GLY A 345 27.62 -9.47 -14.01
C GLY A 345 26.29 -9.71 -13.27
N GLY A 346 25.16 -9.76 -13.96
CA GLY A 346 23.86 -10.16 -13.41
C GLY A 346 23.59 -11.67 -13.54
N LEU A 347 22.49 -12.14 -12.96
CA LEU A 347 22.01 -13.53 -13.10
C LEU A 347 20.92 -13.64 -14.16
N PRO A 348 21.17 -14.27 -15.33
CA PRO A 348 20.15 -14.47 -16.36
C PRO A 348 19.17 -15.60 -16.02
N PHE A 349 17.89 -15.39 -16.32
CA PHE A 349 16.88 -16.45 -16.35
C PHE A 349 16.28 -16.61 -17.74
N LEU A 350 16.38 -17.82 -18.29
CA LEU A 350 15.72 -18.19 -19.54
C LEU A 350 14.22 -18.41 -19.32
N ALA A 351 13.37 -17.96 -20.23
CA ALA A 351 11.93 -18.19 -20.14
C ALA A 351 11.52 -19.45 -20.93
N LEU A 352 11.20 -20.55 -20.24
CA LEU A 352 10.67 -21.74 -20.92
C LEU A 352 9.25 -21.51 -21.43
N ALA A 353 8.44 -20.72 -20.72
CA ALA A 353 7.08 -20.37 -21.09
C ALA A 353 6.27 -21.60 -21.57
N LEU A 354 5.88 -21.63 -22.85
CA LEU A 354 5.13 -22.72 -23.48
C LEU A 354 5.99 -23.64 -24.37
N MET A 355 7.32 -23.60 -24.25
CA MET A 355 8.23 -24.45 -25.02
C MET A 355 8.03 -25.92 -24.68
N ARG A 356 8.03 -26.78 -25.72
CA ARG A 356 8.07 -28.23 -25.57
C ARG A 356 9.50 -28.71 -25.29
N ALA A 357 9.65 -29.95 -24.81
CA ALA A 357 10.95 -30.52 -24.47
C ALA A 357 12.04 -30.36 -25.55
N PRO A 358 11.77 -30.55 -26.87
CA PRO A 358 12.81 -30.34 -27.89
C PRO A 358 13.32 -28.90 -27.97
N GLU A 359 12.40 -27.91 -27.91
CA GLU A 359 12.74 -26.48 -27.97
C GLU A 359 13.51 -26.06 -26.70
N ALA A 360 13.05 -26.53 -25.53
CA ALA A 360 13.72 -26.26 -24.26
C ALA A 360 15.13 -26.88 -24.20
N ARG A 361 15.31 -28.11 -24.71
CA ARG A 361 16.60 -28.80 -24.72
C ARG A 361 17.64 -28.04 -25.53
N VAL A 362 17.27 -27.59 -26.73
CA VAL A 362 18.15 -26.78 -27.59
C VAL A 362 18.58 -25.52 -26.87
N LEU A 363 17.64 -24.77 -26.31
CA LEU A 363 17.93 -23.52 -25.61
C LEU A 363 18.88 -23.73 -24.41
N LEU A 364 18.65 -24.77 -23.61
CA LEU A 364 19.47 -25.08 -22.43
C LEU A 364 20.86 -25.58 -22.82
N GLU A 365 20.98 -26.35 -23.90
CA GLU A 365 22.26 -26.79 -24.42
C GLU A 365 23.11 -25.63 -24.93
N GLU A 366 22.51 -24.75 -25.75
CA GLU A 366 23.16 -23.54 -26.24
C GLU A 366 23.58 -22.63 -25.09
N THR A 367 22.73 -22.46 -24.08
CA THR A 367 23.01 -21.63 -22.91
C THR A 367 24.15 -22.20 -22.09
N ARG A 368 24.13 -23.51 -21.77
CA ARG A 368 25.22 -24.16 -21.05
C ARG A 368 26.55 -24.00 -21.80
N ARG A 369 26.53 -24.13 -23.13
CA ARG A 369 27.72 -23.94 -23.97
C ARG A 369 28.23 -22.50 -23.94
N ALA A 370 27.32 -21.51 -24.01
CA ALA A 370 27.68 -20.10 -24.04
C ALA A 370 28.19 -19.59 -22.68
N LEU A 371 27.57 -20.00 -21.58
CA LEU A 371 27.87 -19.49 -20.23
C LEU A 371 28.99 -20.26 -19.53
N GLY A 372 29.24 -21.52 -19.92
CA GLY A 372 30.22 -22.38 -19.25
C GLY A 372 29.90 -22.53 -17.77
N GLU A 373 30.85 -22.16 -16.91
CA GLU A 373 30.72 -22.23 -15.44
C GLU A 373 29.93 -21.07 -14.82
N ARG A 374 29.53 -20.06 -15.62
CA ARG A 374 28.77 -18.91 -15.09
C ARG A 374 27.38 -19.36 -14.65
N SER A 375 26.87 -18.78 -13.57
CA SER A 375 25.53 -19.10 -13.07
C SER A 375 24.42 -18.56 -13.99
N TRP A 376 23.36 -19.34 -14.10
CA TRP A 376 22.14 -19.02 -14.85
C TRP A 376 20.95 -19.77 -14.25
N GLY A 377 19.75 -19.37 -14.65
CA GLY A 377 18.53 -20.04 -14.23
C GLY A 377 17.50 -20.21 -15.33
N VAL A 378 16.45 -20.95 -14.97
CA VAL A 378 15.28 -21.20 -15.84
C VAL A 378 14.00 -20.72 -15.16
N GLY A 379 13.15 -20.06 -15.94
CA GLY A 379 11.82 -19.60 -15.55
C GLY A 379 10.76 -20.59 -16.02
N ILE A 380 9.95 -21.06 -15.08
CA ILE A 380 8.86 -22.01 -15.29
C ILE A 380 7.54 -21.37 -14.87
N LEU A 381 6.49 -21.61 -15.63
CA LEU A 381 5.14 -21.20 -15.27
C LEU A 381 4.48 -22.33 -14.45
N GLY A 382 4.12 -22.06 -13.20
CA GLY A 382 3.53 -23.03 -12.28
C GLY A 382 2.12 -23.51 -12.66
N PHE A 383 1.45 -22.76 -13.55
CA PHE A 383 0.07 -22.97 -13.97
C PHE A 383 -0.10 -23.56 -15.39
N VAL A 384 0.99 -23.92 -16.07
CA VAL A 384 0.88 -24.62 -17.38
C VAL A 384 0.36 -26.06 -17.19
N PRO A 385 -0.21 -26.69 -18.24
CA PRO A 385 -0.67 -28.07 -18.18
C PRO A 385 0.37 -29.02 -17.60
N LEU A 386 -0.09 -30.00 -16.82
CA LEU A 386 0.78 -30.90 -16.05
C LEU A 386 1.79 -31.62 -16.95
N GLU A 387 1.35 -32.11 -18.11
CA GLU A 387 2.15 -32.85 -19.07
C GLU A 387 3.28 -31.98 -19.63
N LEU A 388 2.95 -30.73 -19.99
CA LEU A 388 3.94 -29.76 -20.47
C LEU A 388 4.97 -29.44 -19.38
N ARG A 389 4.51 -29.25 -18.14
CA ARG A 389 5.37 -28.97 -16.99
C ARG A 389 6.29 -30.15 -16.70
N GLN A 390 5.81 -31.39 -16.79
CA GLN A 390 6.62 -32.60 -16.59
C GLN A 390 7.73 -32.69 -17.64
N GLU A 391 7.39 -32.53 -18.92
CA GLU A 391 8.38 -32.51 -20.01
C GLU A 391 9.45 -31.42 -19.83
N GLN A 392 9.04 -30.21 -19.40
CA GLN A 392 9.99 -29.13 -19.11
C GLN A 392 10.88 -29.48 -17.91
N LEU A 393 10.32 -30.03 -16.82
CA LEU A 393 11.07 -30.41 -15.62
C LEU A 393 12.06 -31.54 -15.89
N GLU A 394 11.74 -32.49 -16.77
CA GLU A 394 12.68 -33.53 -17.20
C GLU A 394 13.91 -32.92 -17.89
N VAL A 395 13.70 -31.98 -18.82
CA VAL A 395 14.78 -31.25 -19.47
C VAL A 395 15.57 -30.42 -18.45
N VAL A 396 14.89 -29.73 -17.52
CA VAL A 396 15.59 -28.97 -16.47
C VAL A 396 16.47 -29.87 -15.59
N ARG A 397 16.02 -31.08 -15.26
CA ARG A 397 16.81 -32.06 -14.50
C ARG A 397 17.96 -32.69 -15.29
N GLU A 398 17.82 -32.78 -16.61
CA GLU A 398 18.88 -33.22 -17.54
C GLU A 398 20.06 -32.24 -17.50
N PHE A 399 19.78 -30.93 -17.56
CA PHE A 399 20.81 -29.90 -17.63
C PHE A 399 21.26 -29.35 -16.26
N ARG A 400 20.42 -29.45 -15.23
CA ARG A 400 20.67 -28.98 -13.85
C ARG A 400 21.20 -27.54 -13.78
N PRO A 401 20.45 -26.54 -14.27
CA PRO A 401 20.83 -25.15 -14.07
C PRO A 401 20.97 -24.85 -12.56
N PRO A 402 21.92 -24.00 -12.14
CA PRO A 402 22.08 -23.68 -10.72
C PRO A 402 20.83 -23.07 -10.06
N PHE A 403 19.99 -22.39 -10.86
CA PHE A 403 18.80 -21.71 -10.38
C PHE A 403 17.53 -22.04 -11.17
N ALA A 404 16.39 -21.96 -10.50
CA ALA A 404 15.06 -21.95 -11.13
C ALA A 404 14.18 -20.86 -10.51
N LEU A 405 13.19 -20.38 -11.26
CA LEU A 405 12.17 -19.43 -10.80
C LEU A 405 10.82 -19.95 -11.27
N ILE A 406 9.89 -20.14 -10.34
CA ILE A 406 8.54 -20.62 -10.67
C ILE A 406 7.53 -19.49 -10.45
N ALA A 407 6.99 -18.97 -11.55
CA ALA A 407 5.91 -17.98 -11.54
C ALA A 407 4.57 -18.66 -11.24
N GLY A 408 3.89 -18.28 -10.16
CA GLY A 408 2.68 -18.98 -9.69
C GLY A 408 2.98 -20.41 -9.21
N GLY A 409 4.19 -20.63 -8.70
CA GLY A 409 4.61 -21.93 -8.18
C GLY A 409 4.10 -22.23 -6.77
N ARG A 410 4.30 -23.48 -6.35
CA ARG A 410 3.98 -23.98 -5.01
C ARG A 410 5.22 -24.52 -4.29
N PRO A 411 5.24 -24.58 -2.94
CA PRO A 411 6.39 -25.07 -2.19
C PRO A 411 6.84 -26.48 -2.57
N ASP A 412 5.92 -27.40 -2.86
CA ASP A 412 6.22 -28.77 -3.29
C ASP A 412 7.08 -28.80 -4.57
N GLN A 413 6.81 -27.88 -5.49
CA GLN A 413 7.54 -27.78 -6.75
C GLN A 413 8.95 -27.25 -6.55
N ALA A 414 9.11 -26.22 -5.70
CA ALA A 414 10.42 -25.68 -5.37
C ALA A 414 11.29 -26.70 -4.60
N ILE A 415 10.72 -27.35 -3.59
CA ILE A 415 11.42 -28.37 -2.79
C ILE A 415 11.92 -29.52 -3.68
N ALA A 416 11.13 -29.94 -4.68
CA ALA A 416 11.54 -30.99 -5.61
C ALA A 416 12.79 -30.60 -6.40
N LEU A 417 12.86 -29.37 -6.92
CA LEU A 417 14.04 -28.86 -7.64
C LEU A 417 15.23 -28.61 -6.70
N GLU A 418 14.98 -28.12 -5.48
CA GLU A 418 16.05 -27.91 -4.50
C GLU A 418 16.71 -29.22 -4.06
N ARG A 419 15.96 -30.33 -3.98
CA ARG A 419 16.51 -31.68 -3.76
C ARG A 419 17.41 -32.14 -4.91
N ASP A 420 17.15 -31.66 -6.12
CA ASP A 420 17.97 -31.92 -7.31
C ASP A 420 19.19 -30.97 -7.40
N GLY A 421 19.42 -30.13 -6.38
CA GLY A 421 20.52 -29.17 -6.32
C GLY A 421 20.24 -27.84 -7.03
N ILE A 422 18.99 -27.56 -7.41
CA ILE A 422 18.59 -26.38 -8.17
C ILE A 422 17.93 -25.38 -7.21
N ALA A 423 18.63 -24.28 -6.90
CA ALA A 423 18.13 -23.26 -6.00
C ALA A 423 16.91 -22.55 -6.61
N THR A 424 15.74 -22.66 -5.98
CA THR A 424 14.47 -22.29 -6.64
C THR A 424 13.77 -21.11 -5.98
N PHE A 425 13.58 -20.03 -6.73
CA PHE A 425 12.78 -18.87 -6.34
C PHE A 425 11.29 -19.11 -6.61
N LEU A 426 10.45 -18.72 -5.66
CA LEU A 426 8.99 -18.70 -5.82
C LEU A 426 8.49 -17.26 -5.95
N HIS A 427 7.66 -17.00 -6.96
CA HIS A 427 6.90 -15.76 -7.02
C HIS A 427 5.74 -15.80 -6.03
N VAL A 428 5.66 -14.81 -5.12
CA VAL A 428 4.66 -14.79 -4.04
C VAL A 428 3.87 -13.48 -4.04
N PRO A 429 2.56 -13.49 -4.36
CA PRO A 429 1.77 -12.28 -4.56
C PRO A 429 0.98 -11.80 -3.31
N SER A 430 1.04 -12.53 -2.18
CA SER A 430 0.32 -12.14 -0.96
C SER A 430 1.03 -12.56 0.33
N PRO A 431 0.86 -11.80 1.43
CA PRO A 431 1.44 -12.15 2.73
C PRO A 431 0.92 -13.49 3.27
N GLY A 432 -0.36 -13.81 3.02
CA GLY A 432 -0.94 -15.11 3.42
C GLY A 432 -0.26 -16.31 2.75
N LEU A 433 0.07 -16.21 1.46
CA LEU A 433 0.83 -17.25 0.76
C LEU A 433 2.28 -17.30 1.24
N LEU A 434 2.91 -16.15 1.48
CA LEU A 434 4.28 -16.10 1.99
C LEU A 434 4.41 -16.83 3.33
N LYS A 435 3.46 -16.60 4.26
CA LYS A 435 3.43 -17.31 5.54
C LYS A 435 3.39 -18.83 5.35
N LEU A 436 2.48 -19.32 4.50
CA LEU A 436 2.37 -20.75 4.18
C LEU A 436 3.68 -21.31 3.57
N PHE A 437 4.35 -20.54 2.72
CA PHE A 437 5.57 -20.97 2.05
C PHE A 437 6.76 -21.01 3.03
N LEU A 438 6.83 -20.05 3.96
CA LEU A 438 7.80 -20.02 5.04
C LEU A 438 7.64 -21.23 5.98
N GLU A 439 6.41 -21.54 6.37
CA GLU A 439 6.05 -22.72 7.18
C GLU A 439 6.43 -24.03 6.47
N SER A 440 6.29 -24.07 5.14
CA SER A 440 6.68 -25.20 4.29
C SER A 440 8.19 -25.31 4.04
N GLY A 441 9.01 -24.41 4.60
CA GLY A 441 10.47 -24.45 4.49
C GLY A 441 11.06 -23.70 3.29
N SER A 442 10.24 -23.06 2.44
CA SER A 442 10.75 -22.24 1.33
C SER A 442 11.48 -20.99 1.84
N ARG A 443 12.58 -20.59 1.19
CA ARG A 443 13.41 -19.45 1.63
C ARG A 443 13.82 -18.48 0.51
N ARG A 444 13.41 -18.74 -0.73
CA ARG A 444 13.80 -17.91 -1.90
C ARG A 444 12.56 -17.36 -2.57
N PHE A 445 12.42 -16.03 -2.55
CA PHE A 445 11.16 -15.37 -2.93
C PHE A 445 11.37 -14.22 -3.90
N VAL A 446 10.38 -14.03 -4.78
CA VAL A 446 10.22 -12.85 -5.62
C VAL A 446 8.94 -12.13 -5.19
N PHE A 447 9.06 -10.85 -4.89
CA PHE A 447 7.93 -9.96 -4.60
C PHE A 447 7.77 -8.96 -5.74
N GLU A 448 6.84 -9.24 -6.65
CA GLU A 448 6.59 -8.43 -7.85
C GLU A 448 5.34 -7.56 -7.71
N GLY A 449 5.53 -6.24 -7.74
CA GLY A 449 4.42 -5.29 -7.69
C GLY A 449 3.67 -5.13 -9.02
N ARG A 450 2.43 -4.64 -8.93
CA ARG A 450 1.48 -4.45 -10.05
C ARG A 450 1.99 -3.53 -11.18
N GLU A 451 2.97 -2.68 -10.93
CA GLU A 451 3.63 -1.85 -11.92
C GLU A 451 4.55 -2.64 -12.88
N CYS A 452 4.68 -3.96 -12.72
CA CYS A 452 5.45 -4.84 -13.59
C CYS A 452 4.88 -4.90 -15.01
N GLY A 453 5.71 -5.31 -15.97
CA GLY A 453 5.29 -5.58 -17.35
C GLY A 453 4.78 -7.01 -17.51
N GLY A 454 3.80 -7.20 -18.40
CA GLY A 454 3.18 -8.50 -18.58
C GLY A 454 2.08 -8.76 -17.53
N HIS A 455 1.94 -9.99 -17.06
CA HIS A 455 0.86 -10.33 -16.13
C HIS A 455 1.06 -9.64 -14.78
N VAL A 456 0.03 -8.96 -14.28
CA VAL A 456 0.14 -8.17 -13.05
C VAL A 456 -0.64 -8.78 -11.89
N GLY A 457 -0.06 -8.70 -10.69
CA GLY A 457 -0.78 -8.98 -9.44
C GLY A 457 -1.71 -7.83 -9.02
N PRO A 458 -2.51 -8.02 -7.96
CA PRO A 458 -3.46 -7.01 -7.50
C PRO A 458 -2.82 -5.88 -6.68
N ARG A 459 -1.64 -6.09 -6.07
CA ARG A 459 -1.02 -5.15 -5.12
C ARG A 459 0.12 -4.34 -5.75
N SER A 460 0.20 -3.04 -5.46
CA SER A 460 1.37 -2.22 -5.84
C SER A 460 2.64 -2.65 -5.11
N SER A 461 3.81 -2.31 -5.64
CA SER A 461 5.10 -2.64 -5.02
C SER A 461 5.18 -2.16 -3.57
N PHE A 462 4.83 -0.92 -3.27
CA PHE A 462 4.92 -0.40 -1.90
C PHE A 462 4.03 -1.16 -0.91
N VAL A 463 2.81 -1.51 -1.29
CA VAL A 463 1.91 -2.31 -0.43
C VAL A 463 2.43 -3.73 -0.27
N LEU A 464 2.78 -4.37 -1.39
CA LEU A 464 3.28 -5.74 -1.39
C LEU A 464 4.58 -5.85 -0.59
N TRP A 465 5.59 -5.07 -0.94
CA TRP A 465 6.91 -5.13 -0.33
C TRP A 465 6.87 -4.84 1.17
N ASN A 466 6.11 -3.83 1.62
CA ASN A 466 5.98 -3.57 3.06
C ASN A 466 5.37 -4.77 3.79
N THR A 467 4.23 -5.29 3.32
CA THR A 467 3.57 -6.44 3.95
C THR A 467 4.41 -7.71 3.91
N MET A 468 5.22 -7.92 2.87
CA MET A 468 6.10 -9.09 2.77
C MET A 468 7.29 -8.99 3.73
N VAL A 469 7.88 -7.80 3.89
CA VAL A 469 8.93 -7.56 4.90
C VAL A 469 8.38 -7.84 6.29
N ASP A 470 7.23 -7.26 6.65
CA ASP A 470 6.54 -7.52 7.92
C ASP A 470 6.33 -9.03 8.13
N THR A 471 5.79 -9.71 7.11
CA THR A 471 5.49 -11.14 7.18
C THR A 471 6.74 -11.98 7.47
N ILE A 472 7.89 -11.69 6.84
CA ILE A 472 9.15 -12.41 7.13
C ILE A 472 9.61 -12.12 8.56
N LEU A 473 9.62 -10.85 8.96
CA LEU A 473 10.12 -10.42 10.27
C LEU A 473 9.29 -10.97 11.43
N GLU A 474 7.98 -11.15 11.23
CA GLU A 474 7.04 -11.72 12.19
C GLU A 474 7.03 -13.25 12.19
N SER A 475 7.22 -13.88 11.02
CA SER A 475 7.08 -15.34 10.87
C SER A 475 8.36 -16.11 11.19
N LEU A 476 9.53 -15.47 11.16
CA LEU A 476 10.82 -16.12 11.37
C LEU A 476 11.62 -15.46 12.52
N PRO A 477 12.26 -16.26 13.39
CA PRO A 477 13.27 -15.74 14.29
C PRO A 477 14.49 -15.23 13.50
N ALA A 478 15.28 -14.35 14.11
CA ALA A 478 16.33 -13.60 13.42
C ALA A 478 17.39 -14.48 12.72
N ASP A 479 17.78 -15.59 13.35
CA ASP A 479 18.74 -16.57 12.79
C ASP A 479 18.21 -17.25 11.52
N ARG A 480 16.89 -17.44 11.41
CA ARG A 480 16.23 -18.06 10.25
C ARG A 480 15.93 -17.07 9.13
N VAL A 481 15.95 -15.76 9.39
CA VAL A 481 15.83 -14.73 8.35
C VAL A 481 17.09 -14.70 7.48
N ALA A 482 18.26 -15.04 8.02
CA ALA A 482 19.51 -15.12 7.25
C ALA A 482 19.52 -16.20 6.15
N ASP A 483 18.62 -17.17 6.24
CA ASP A 483 18.42 -18.18 5.20
C ASP A 483 17.66 -17.62 3.98
N CYS A 484 16.99 -16.47 4.12
CA CYS A 484 16.15 -15.91 3.08
C CYS A 484 16.96 -15.26 1.95
N HIS A 485 16.53 -15.51 0.71
CA HIS A 485 16.93 -14.77 -0.48
C HIS A 485 15.68 -14.07 -1.01
N VAL A 486 15.72 -12.74 -1.10
CA VAL A 486 14.56 -11.93 -1.48
C VAL A 486 14.91 -11.07 -2.68
N LEU A 487 14.11 -11.21 -3.73
CA LEU A 487 14.15 -10.37 -4.92
C LEU A 487 12.94 -9.44 -4.94
N PHE A 488 13.20 -8.14 -4.89
CA PHE A 488 12.17 -7.13 -5.14
C PHE A 488 12.07 -6.89 -6.65
N ALA A 489 10.86 -6.91 -7.18
CA ALA A 489 10.60 -6.84 -8.62
C ALA A 489 9.51 -5.83 -8.95
N ALA A 490 9.59 -5.26 -10.15
CA ALA A 490 8.74 -4.20 -10.70
C ALA A 490 9.18 -2.77 -10.34
N GLY A 491 9.22 -1.89 -11.35
CA GLY A 491 9.50 -0.45 -11.19
C GLY A 491 10.96 -0.05 -10.94
N ILE A 492 11.88 -1.02 -10.86
CA ILE A 492 13.30 -0.79 -10.57
C ILE A 492 14.08 -0.68 -11.90
N HIS A 493 14.87 0.38 -12.05
CA HIS A 493 15.60 0.61 -13.31
C HIS A 493 16.88 1.44 -13.21
N ASP A 494 17.18 2.05 -12.06
CA ASP A 494 18.27 3.01 -11.92
C ASP A 494 18.75 3.13 -10.46
N ALA A 495 19.63 4.09 -10.20
CA ALA A 495 20.15 4.38 -8.87
C ALA A 495 19.08 4.86 -7.87
N LEU A 496 18.08 5.62 -8.33
CA LEU A 496 17.00 6.14 -7.48
C LEU A 496 16.14 5.00 -6.97
N SER A 497 15.53 4.23 -7.87
CA SER A 497 14.68 3.09 -7.54
C SER A 497 15.41 2.03 -6.72
N ALA A 498 16.69 1.76 -7.00
CA ALA A 498 17.50 0.84 -6.20
C ALA A 498 17.75 1.33 -4.77
N SER A 499 18.00 2.64 -4.58
CA SER A 499 18.18 3.22 -3.24
C SER A 499 16.94 3.06 -2.36
N MET A 500 15.75 3.18 -2.97
CA MET A 500 14.46 2.99 -2.31
C MET A 500 14.30 1.55 -1.83
N VAL A 501 14.63 0.56 -2.67
CA VAL A 501 14.57 -0.86 -2.33
C VAL A 501 15.57 -1.20 -1.21
N ALA A 502 16.80 -0.71 -1.29
CA ALA A 502 17.81 -0.95 -0.26
C ALA A 502 17.40 -0.38 1.11
N ALA A 503 16.78 0.81 1.15
CA ALA A 503 16.22 1.38 2.38
C ALA A 503 15.03 0.54 2.91
N LEU A 504 14.09 0.16 2.04
CA LEU A 504 12.94 -0.65 2.43
C LEU A 504 13.34 -2.02 3.01
N ALA A 505 14.32 -2.67 2.39
CA ALA A 505 14.75 -4.02 2.74
C ALA A 505 15.76 -4.06 3.90
N ALA A 506 16.20 -2.90 4.41
CA ALA A 506 17.23 -2.81 5.44
C ALA A 506 16.96 -3.70 6.67
N PRO A 507 15.74 -3.77 7.24
CA PRO A 507 15.47 -4.65 8.38
C PRO A 507 15.68 -6.15 8.12
N LEU A 508 15.47 -6.59 6.88
CA LEU A 508 15.79 -7.97 6.49
C LEU A 508 17.30 -8.16 6.35
N ALA A 509 17.99 -7.19 5.75
CA ALA A 509 19.44 -7.22 5.59
C ALA A 509 20.17 -7.21 6.96
N GLU A 510 19.68 -6.46 7.95
CA GLU A 510 20.20 -6.46 9.32
C GLU A 510 20.12 -7.86 9.96
N ARG A 511 19.09 -8.63 9.62
CA ARG A 511 18.93 -10.03 10.04
C ARG A 511 19.60 -11.02 9.09
N GLY A 512 20.50 -10.55 8.22
CA GLY A 512 21.34 -11.37 7.34
C GLY A 512 20.65 -11.90 6.08
N ALA A 513 19.41 -11.50 5.78
CA ALA A 513 18.76 -11.91 4.53
C ALA A 513 19.54 -11.39 3.33
N ARG A 514 19.60 -12.19 2.27
CA ARG A 514 20.26 -11.84 1.03
C ARG A 514 19.28 -11.12 0.12
N ILE A 515 19.51 -9.82 -0.06
CA ILE A 515 18.59 -8.94 -0.79
C ILE A 515 19.12 -8.69 -2.20
N GLY A 516 18.20 -8.66 -3.16
CA GLY A 516 18.48 -8.30 -4.54
C GLY A 516 17.27 -7.74 -5.25
N VAL A 517 17.45 -7.46 -6.53
CA VAL A 517 16.42 -6.92 -7.41
C VAL A 517 16.27 -7.76 -8.66
N LEU A 518 15.05 -7.86 -9.15
CA LEU A 518 14.73 -8.51 -10.42
C LEU A 518 14.20 -7.46 -11.40
N LEU A 519 14.90 -7.33 -12.53
CA LEU A 519 14.56 -6.37 -13.58
C LEU A 519 14.03 -7.13 -14.80
N GLY A 520 12.94 -6.62 -15.36
CA GLY A 520 12.40 -7.04 -16.66
C GLY A 520 12.52 -5.91 -17.66
N THR A 521 11.62 -4.93 -17.56
CA THR A 521 11.53 -3.78 -18.47
C THR A 521 12.84 -3.03 -18.68
N ALA A 522 13.67 -2.82 -17.65
CA ALA A 522 14.91 -2.07 -17.80
C ALA A 522 15.87 -2.70 -18.85
N TYR A 523 15.86 -4.03 -18.98
CA TYR A 523 16.65 -4.73 -19.99
C TYR A 523 16.17 -4.47 -21.43
N LEU A 524 14.90 -4.08 -21.63
CA LEU A 524 14.36 -3.78 -22.97
C LEU A 524 14.95 -2.49 -23.55
N PHE A 525 15.59 -1.66 -22.71
CA PHE A 525 16.34 -0.47 -23.10
C PHE A 525 17.82 -0.76 -23.39
N THR A 526 18.25 -2.02 -23.28
CA THR A 526 19.66 -2.37 -23.49
C THR A 526 19.98 -2.59 -24.96
N GLU A 527 21.12 -2.10 -25.42
CA GLU A 527 21.62 -2.31 -26.78
C GLU A 527 21.76 -3.82 -27.07
N GLU A 528 22.22 -4.57 -26.09
CA GLU A 528 22.41 -6.01 -26.15
C GLU A 528 21.08 -6.75 -26.40
N ALA A 529 19.96 -6.29 -25.86
CA ALA A 529 18.66 -6.93 -26.10
C ALA A 529 18.27 -6.96 -27.58
N VAL A 530 18.64 -5.92 -28.35
CA VAL A 530 18.44 -5.91 -29.81
C VAL A 530 19.54 -6.70 -30.51
N ALA A 531 20.80 -6.48 -30.14
CA ALA A 531 21.95 -7.12 -30.79
C ALA A 531 21.93 -8.65 -30.70
N THR A 532 21.39 -9.22 -29.62
CA THR A 532 21.29 -10.67 -29.42
C THR A 532 19.95 -11.26 -29.88
N GLY A 533 19.07 -10.46 -30.50
CA GLY A 533 17.75 -10.90 -30.94
C GLY A 533 16.78 -11.27 -29.80
N ALA A 534 17.02 -10.76 -28.58
CA ALA A 534 16.06 -10.90 -27.48
C ALA A 534 14.77 -10.17 -27.84
N ILE A 535 14.90 -8.95 -28.38
CA ILE A 535 13.83 -8.19 -29.02
C ILE A 535 14.30 -7.64 -30.37
N VAL A 536 13.37 -7.28 -31.25
CA VAL A 536 13.67 -6.51 -32.47
C VAL A 536 13.67 -5.01 -32.19
N GLU A 537 14.30 -4.23 -33.08
CA GLU A 537 14.45 -2.77 -32.96
C GLU A 537 13.11 -2.04 -32.78
N GLY A 538 12.05 -2.51 -33.44
CA GLY A 538 10.70 -1.95 -33.30
C GLY A 538 10.19 -1.97 -31.85
N PHE A 539 10.48 -3.03 -31.09
CA PHE A 539 10.10 -3.11 -29.68
C PHE A 539 10.85 -2.05 -28.86
N GLN A 540 12.17 -1.94 -29.04
CA GLN A 540 12.96 -0.97 -28.30
C GLN A 540 12.52 0.46 -28.60
N LYS A 541 12.18 0.77 -29.85
CA LYS A 541 11.60 2.07 -30.24
C LYS A 541 10.28 2.34 -29.51
N SER A 542 9.37 1.36 -29.43
CA SER A 542 8.13 1.48 -28.66
C SER A 542 8.39 1.66 -27.16
N ALA A 543 9.41 1.00 -26.60
CA ALA A 543 9.80 1.18 -25.20
C ALA A 543 10.31 2.60 -24.91
N VAL A 544 11.20 3.13 -25.75
CA VAL A 544 11.78 4.48 -25.62
C VAL A 544 10.74 5.59 -25.78
N ARG A 545 9.73 5.39 -26.64
CA ARG A 545 8.63 6.34 -26.86
C ARG A 545 7.49 6.22 -25.84
N CYS A 546 7.54 5.24 -24.93
CA CYS A 546 6.45 4.96 -24.02
C CYS A 546 6.31 6.06 -22.98
N GLU A 547 5.20 6.79 -23.00
CA GLU A 547 4.86 7.80 -21.98
C GLU A 547 3.94 7.26 -20.87
N ARG A 548 3.18 6.20 -21.21
CA ARG A 548 2.24 5.51 -20.32
C ARG A 548 2.05 4.05 -20.73
N THR A 549 1.59 3.25 -19.77
CA THR A 549 1.16 1.85 -20.00
C THR A 549 -0.31 1.68 -19.68
N VAL A 550 -0.93 0.66 -20.28
CA VAL A 550 -2.33 0.26 -20.01
C VAL A 550 -2.41 -1.17 -19.52
N LEU A 551 -3.55 -1.53 -18.94
CA LEU A 551 -3.85 -2.90 -18.52
C LEU A 551 -4.93 -3.48 -19.43
N LEU A 552 -4.60 -4.57 -20.12
CA LEU A 552 -5.56 -5.35 -20.90
C LEU A 552 -6.12 -6.45 -19.99
N GLU A 553 -7.39 -6.34 -19.62
CA GLU A 553 -8.07 -7.30 -18.74
C GLU A 553 -8.99 -8.21 -19.53
N THR A 554 -8.66 -9.50 -19.60
CA THR A 554 -9.52 -10.51 -20.23
C THR A 554 -10.59 -11.03 -19.26
N GLY A 555 -10.33 -10.98 -17.96
CA GLY A 555 -11.28 -11.35 -16.92
C GLY A 555 -10.77 -11.04 -15.51
N PRO A 556 -11.60 -11.26 -14.48
CA PRO A 556 -11.24 -10.93 -13.10
C PRO A 556 -9.91 -11.57 -12.68
N GLY A 557 -8.96 -10.72 -12.28
CA GLY A 557 -7.62 -11.15 -11.88
C GLY A 557 -6.69 -11.58 -13.02
N HIS A 558 -7.12 -11.44 -14.29
CA HIS A 558 -6.30 -11.70 -15.46
C HIS A 558 -6.05 -10.40 -16.24
N SER A 559 -4.98 -9.71 -15.85
CA SER A 559 -4.59 -8.44 -16.46
C SER A 559 -3.16 -8.50 -16.96
N THR A 560 -2.92 -7.95 -18.16
CA THR A 560 -1.60 -7.83 -18.78
C THR A 560 -1.26 -6.35 -18.99
N ARG A 561 -0.10 -5.90 -18.51
CA ARG A 561 0.42 -4.56 -18.74
C ARG A 561 1.26 -4.49 -20.00
N CYS A 562 0.94 -3.52 -20.86
CA CYS A 562 1.69 -3.23 -22.07
C CYS A 562 1.71 -1.73 -22.39
N VAL A 563 2.51 -1.36 -23.40
CA VAL A 563 2.46 -0.01 -24.00
C VAL A 563 1.04 0.26 -24.51
N ASP A 564 0.61 1.51 -24.40
CA ASP A 564 -0.62 2.00 -25.00
C ASP A 564 -0.45 2.16 -26.52
N THR A 565 -0.82 1.13 -27.29
CA THR A 565 -0.73 1.09 -28.76
C THR A 565 -2.09 0.98 -29.42
N ALA A 566 -2.14 1.01 -30.76
CA ALA A 566 -3.36 0.78 -31.52
C ALA A 566 -4.06 -0.54 -31.13
N PHE A 567 -3.29 -1.60 -30.87
CA PHE A 567 -3.82 -2.88 -30.39
C PHE A 567 -4.60 -2.75 -29.08
N ALA A 568 -4.12 -1.93 -28.13
CA ALA A 568 -4.85 -1.70 -26.88
C ALA A 568 -6.22 -1.04 -27.13
N GLY A 569 -6.29 -0.10 -28.07
CA GLY A 569 -7.55 0.51 -28.52
C GLY A 569 -8.49 -0.51 -29.18
N THR A 570 -7.95 -1.44 -29.98
CA THR A 570 -8.72 -2.55 -30.55
C THR A 570 -9.26 -3.49 -29.47
N PHE A 571 -8.43 -3.85 -28.49
CA PHE A 571 -8.81 -4.70 -27.36
C PHE A 571 -9.97 -4.10 -26.57
N GLU A 572 -9.88 -2.82 -26.20
CA GLU A 572 -10.94 -2.13 -25.44
C GLU A 572 -12.22 -1.92 -26.25
N SER A 573 -12.10 -1.74 -27.57
CA SER A 573 -13.27 -1.64 -28.45
C SER A 573 -14.00 -2.98 -28.56
N GLU A 574 -13.25 -4.08 -28.67
CA GLU A 574 -13.81 -5.42 -28.69
C GLU A 574 -14.47 -5.78 -27.35
N ARG A 575 -13.83 -5.45 -26.22
CA ARG A 575 -14.40 -5.62 -24.89
C ARG A 575 -15.72 -4.88 -24.74
N ARG A 576 -15.79 -3.61 -25.16
CA ARG A 576 -17.03 -2.81 -25.14
C ARG A 576 -18.12 -3.40 -26.03
N ARG A 577 -17.77 -3.89 -27.23
CA ARG A 577 -18.72 -4.57 -28.14
C ARG A 577 -19.32 -5.82 -27.49
N LEU A 578 -18.49 -6.70 -26.94
CA LEU A 578 -18.95 -7.95 -26.31
C LEU A 578 -19.83 -7.69 -25.08
N LEU A 579 -19.51 -6.66 -24.29
CA LEU A 579 -20.35 -6.21 -23.18
C LEU A 579 -21.70 -5.66 -23.66
N ALA A 580 -21.71 -4.86 -24.71
CA ALA A 580 -22.95 -4.32 -25.30
C ALA A 580 -23.84 -5.42 -25.90
N GLU A 581 -23.26 -6.51 -26.37
CA GLU A 581 -23.99 -7.72 -26.84
C GLU A 581 -24.55 -8.58 -25.70
N GLY A 582 -24.26 -8.27 -24.44
CA GLY A 582 -24.71 -9.06 -23.29
C GLY A 582 -24.07 -10.44 -23.22
N ARG A 583 -22.85 -10.61 -23.78
CA ARG A 583 -22.08 -11.86 -23.69
C ARG A 583 -21.77 -12.21 -22.23
N SER A 584 -21.70 -13.51 -21.95
CA SER A 584 -21.30 -13.98 -20.63
C SER A 584 -19.83 -13.62 -20.33
N PRO A 585 -19.45 -13.48 -19.05
CA PRO A 585 -18.05 -13.22 -18.67
C PRO A 585 -17.05 -14.23 -19.23
N GLU A 586 -17.46 -15.50 -19.38
CA GLU A 586 -16.61 -16.55 -19.95
C GLU A 586 -16.40 -16.38 -21.45
N GLU A 587 -17.46 -16.07 -22.21
CA GLU A 587 -17.36 -15.77 -23.64
C GLU A 587 -16.47 -14.54 -23.90
N ILE A 588 -16.64 -13.49 -23.10
CA ILE A 588 -15.82 -12.28 -23.18
C ILE A 588 -14.35 -12.64 -22.96
N ARG A 589 -14.06 -13.37 -21.89
CA ARG A 589 -12.69 -13.79 -21.56
C ARG A 589 -12.07 -14.59 -22.70
N ASN A 590 -12.77 -15.61 -23.20
CA ASN A 590 -12.25 -16.47 -24.25
C ASN A 590 -11.96 -15.68 -25.55
N ALA A 591 -12.83 -14.74 -25.92
CA ALA A 591 -12.64 -13.89 -27.09
C ALA A 591 -11.43 -12.94 -26.94
N LEU A 592 -11.29 -12.30 -25.78
CA LEU A 592 -10.18 -11.40 -25.51
C LEU A 592 -8.84 -12.15 -25.36
N GLU A 593 -8.85 -13.36 -24.78
CA GLU A 593 -7.68 -14.24 -24.76
C GLU A 593 -7.26 -14.66 -26.16
N ALA A 594 -8.21 -15.02 -27.03
CA ALA A 594 -7.94 -15.34 -28.42
C ALA A 594 -7.33 -14.15 -29.17
N LEU A 595 -7.79 -12.93 -28.88
CA LEU A 595 -7.24 -11.70 -29.46
C LEU A 595 -5.78 -11.44 -29.06
N ASN A 596 -5.39 -11.84 -27.84
CA ASN A 596 -4.02 -11.70 -27.32
C ASN A 596 -3.04 -12.75 -27.87
N LEU A 597 -3.52 -13.86 -28.42
CA LEU A 597 -2.66 -14.94 -28.90
C LEU A 597 -1.68 -14.46 -29.97
N GLY A 598 -0.38 -14.68 -29.74
CA GLY A 598 0.68 -14.34 -30.69
C GLY A 598 1.09 -12.86 -30.70
N ARG A 599 0.34 -11.96 -30.06
CA ARG A 599 0.60 -10.50 -30.07
C ARG A 599 1.94 -10.12 -29.45
N LEU A 600 2.38 -10.85 -28.42
CA LEU A 600 3.72 -10.67 -27.86
C LEU A 600 4.82 -11.14 -28.81
N ARG A 601 4.60 -12.20 -29.59
CA ARG A 601 5.58 -12.68 -30.59
C ARG A 601 5.72 -11.67 -31.73
N ILE A 602 4.60 -11.09 -32.18
CA ILE A 602 4.60 -9.99 -33.13
C ILE A 602 5.47 -8.85 -32.59
N ALA A 603 5.17 -8.35 -31.38
CA ALA A 603 5.93 -7.26 -30.76
C ALA A 603 7.42 -7.58 -30.61
N SER A 604 7.77 -8.70 -29.99
CA SER A 604 9.16 -9.03 -29.60
C SER A 604 10.03 -9.54 -30.74
N LYS A 605 9.46 -10.30 -31.68
CA LYS A 605 10.23 -10.99 -32.72
C LYS A 605 9.94 -10.48 -34.13
N GLY A 606 8.93 -9.64 -34.34
CA GLY A 606 8.58 -9.13 -35.67
C GLY A 606 8.10 -10.23 -36.63
N VAL A 607 7.52 -11.31 -36.11
CA VAL A 607 7.05 -12.46 -36.90
C VAL A 607 5.67 -12.93 -36.45
N ASP A 608 4.91 -13.50 -37.37
CA ASP A 608 3.64 -14.16 -37.06
C ASP A 608 3.55 -15.60 -37.61
N ARG A 609 2.55 -16.36 -37.16
CA ARG A 609 2.28 -17.72 -37.64
C ARG A 609 1.89 -17.69 -39.10
N ASN A 610 2.54 -18.54 -39.88
CA ASN A 610 2.16 -18.75 -41.26
C ASN A 610 0.83 -19.52 -41.31
N PRO A 611 -0.26 -18.96 -41.89
CA PRO A 611 -1.54 -19.66 -42.02
C PRO A 611 -1.46 -20.91 -42.91
N ASP A 612 -0.44 -21.00 -43.76
CA ASP A 612 -0.20 -22.15 -44.64
C ASP A 612 0.63 -23.27 -43.98
N TYR A 613 1.17 -23.03 -42.78
CA TYR A 613 1.96 -24.03 -42.06
C TYR A 613 1.11 -25.26 -41.70
N GLY A 614 1.54 -26.43 -42.14
CA GLY A 614 0.81 -27.69 -41.99
C GLY A 614 -0.30 -27.91 -43.04
N ARG A 615 -0.59 -26.92 -43.89
CA ARG A 615 -1.51 -27.04 -45.04
C ARG A 615 -0.75 -27.22 -46.35
N LEU A 616 0.31 -26.45 -46.55
CA LEU A 616 1.17 -26.53 -47.74
C LEU A 616 2.49 -27.24 -47.40
N PRO A 617 2.97 -28.18 -48.24
CA PRO A 617 4.28 -28.79 -48.07
C PRO A 617 5.39 -27.73 -48.12
N GLY A 618 6.26 -27.72 -47.10
CA GLY A 618 7.43 -26.82 -47.04
C GLY A 618 7.16 -25.39 -46.58
N ALA A 619 5.91 -25.03 -46.23
CA ALA A 619 5.61 -23.72 -45.67
C ALA A 619 6.37 -23.51 -44.34
N ALA A 620 7.02 -22.35 -44.19
CA ALA A 620 7.70 -21.99 -42.94
C ALA A 620 6.69 -21.84 -41.79
N LYS A 621 7.08 -22.16 -40.55
CA LYS A 621 6.21 -22.02 -39.35
C LYS A 621 5.86 -20.57 -39.02
N LEU A 622 6.78 -19.65 -39.30
CA LEU A 622 6.67 -18.22 -39.00
C LEU A 622 7.03 -17.40 -40.25
N LEU A 623 6.37 -16.26 -40.42
CA LEU A 623 6.65 -15.27 -41.47
C LEU A 623 7.08 -13.95 -40.84
N PRO A 624 8.06 -13.23 -41.41
CA PRO A 624 8.40 -11.88 -40.99
C PRO A 624 7.25 -10.92 -41.28
N LEU A 625 7.07 -9.94 -40.40
CA LEU A 625 6.09 -8.87 -40.55
C LEU A 625 6.77 -7.56 -40.94
N PRO A 626 6.11 -6.73 -41.76
CA PRO A 626 6.49 -5.32 -41.94
C PRO A 626 6.47 -4.56 -40.60
N ALA A 627 7.34 -3.58 -40.45
CA ALA A 627 7.46 -2.79 -39.22
C ALA A 627 6.14 -2.09 -38.81
N GLU A 628 5.38 -1.59 -39.77
CA GLU A 628 4.06 -0.98 -39.52
C GLU A 628 3.06 -1.98 -38.94
N ALA A 629 3.00 -3.20 -39.49
CA ALA A 629 2.14 -4.26 -38.96
C ALA A 629 2.57 -4.65 -37.54
N GLN A 630 3.88 -4.73 -37.28
CA GLN A 630 4.40 -4.96 -35.93
C GLN A 630 3.93 -3.90 -34.93
N GLU A 631 4.01 -2.62 -35.30
CA GLU A 631 3.61 -1.48 -34.46
C GLU A 631 2.12 -1.51 -34.12
N ILE A 632 1.28 -1.79 -35.12
CA ILE A 632 -0.18 -1.82 -34.98
C ILE A 632 -0.66 -3.05 -34.19
N GLU A 633 -0.10 -4.21 -34.50
CA GLU A 633 -0.61 -5.51 -34.04
C GLU A 633 0.14 -6.06 -32.81
N GLY A 634 1.27 -5.46 -32.45
CA GLY A 634 2.11 -5.91 -31.35
C GLY A 634 1.54 -5.55 -29.99
N MET A 635 1.58 -6.51 -29.06
CA MET A 635 1.39 -6.26 -27.63
C MET A 635 2.76 -6.18 -26.93
N TYR A 636 3.21 -4.95 -26.70
CA TYR A 636 4.52 -4.64 -26.11
C TYR A 636 4.43 -4.71 -24.58
N MET A 637 4.54 -5.92 -24.02
CA MET A 637 4.50 -6.12 -22.56
C MET A 637 5.65 -5.37 -21.87
N ILE A 638 5.31 -4.38 -21.05
CA ILE A 638 6.28 -3.49 -20.40
C ILE A 638 5.69 -2.90 -19.12
N GLY A 639 6.54 -2.65 -18.12
CA GLY A 639 6.17 -2.05 -16.84
C GLY A 639 6.04 -0.53 -16.93
N GLN A 640 5.41 0.07 -15.92
CA GLN A 640 5.23 1.54 -15.86
C GLN A 640 6.54 2.32 -15.91
N VAL A 641 7.64 1.67 -15.50
CA VAL A 641 9.00 2.23 -15.54
C VAL A 641 9.48 2.61 -16.94
N ALA A 642 8.83 2.12 -18.00
CA ALA A 642 9.12 2.57 -19.36
C ALA A 642 8.98 4.10 -19.51
N ALA A 643 8.01 4.69 -18.81
CA ALA A 643 7.78 6.14 -18.84
C ALA A 643 8.84 6.98 -18.11
N LEU A 644 9.77 6.33 -17.41
CA LEU A 644 10.91 6.95 -16.72
C LEU A 644 12.22 6.83 -17.50
N ARG A 645 12.24 6.14 -18.65
CA ARG A 645 13.44 5.93 -19.47
C ARG A 645 13.22 6.40 -20.90
N HIS A 646 14.10 7.29 -21.37
CA HIS A 646 13.98 7.91 -22.70
C HIS A 646 15.21 7.66 -23.59
N ALA A 647 16.14 6.82 -23.14
CA ALA A 647 17.36 6.50 -23.87
C ALA A 647 17.75 5.03 -23.66
N THR A 648 18.46 4.50 -24.65
CA THR A 648 19.10 3.18 -24.57
C THR A 648 20.34 3.23 -23.68
N CYS A 649 20.77 2.07 -23.20
CA CYS A 649 21.98 1.91 -22.40
C CYS A 649 22.63 0.55 -22.69
N THR A 650 23.80 0.28 -22.13
CA THR A 650 24.36 -1.07 -22.11
C THR A 650 23.91 -1.81 -20.85
N ILE A 651 23.95 -3.14 -20.86
CA ILE A 651 23.70 -3.95 -19.66
C ILE A 651 24.67 -3.57 -18.53
N GLU A 652 25.95 -3.34 -18.84
CA GLU A 652 26.95 -2.92 -17.84
C GLU A 652 26.57 -1.59 -17.18
N ALA A 653 26.12 -0.60 -17.97
CA ALA A 653 25.69 0.69 -17.45
C ALA A 653 24.45 0.54 -16.55
N LEU A 654 23.45 -0.24 -17.00
CA LEU A 654 22.25 -0.53 -16.23
C LEU A 654 22.59 -1.17 -14.88
N HIS A 655 23.46 -2.18 -14.87
CA HIS A 655 23.85 -2.86 -13.64
C HIS A 655 24.62 -1.95 -12.69
N ARG A 656 25.53 -1.14 -13.21
CA ARG A 656 26.26 -0.15 -12.41
C ARG A 656 25.32 0.88 -11.79
N GLU A 657 24.32 1.36 -12.53
CA GLU A 657 23.30 2.29 -12.01
C GLU A 657 22.49 1.67 -10.87
N VAL A 658 21.94 0.48 -11.09
CA VAL A 658 21.05 -0.21 -10.13
C VAL A 658 21.81 -0.74 -8.90
N SER A 659 23.12 -1.00 -9.01
CA SER A 659 23.92 -1.52 -7.91
C SER A 659 24.76 -0.41 -7.25
N VAL A 660 25.92 -0.13 -7.83
CA VAL A 660 26.94 0.75 -7.23
C VAL A 660 26.41 2.17 -7.05
N ALA A 661 25.83 2.77 -8.11
CA ALA A 661 25.35 4.15 -8.04
C ALA A 661 24.16 4.33 -7.09
N GLY A 662 23.30 3.30 -6.95
CA GLY A 662 22.24 3.28 -5.94
C GLY A 662 22.78 3.30 -4.51
N SER A 663 23.85 2.53 -4.24
CA SER A 663 24.52 2.52 -2.94
C SER A 663 25.26 3.85 -2.66
N GLU A 664 25.93 4.42 -3.67
CA GLU A 664 26.55 5.74 -3.58
C GLU A 664 25.52 6.85 -3.33
N ARG A 665 24.33 6.76 -3.95
CA ARG A 665 23.22 7.69 -3.69
C ARG A 665 22.81 7.65 -2.24
N LEU A 666 22.58 6.47 -1.67
CA LEU A 666 22.23 6.32 -0.26
C LEU A 666 23.32 6.91 0.66
N ALA A 667 24.59 6.64 0.36
CA ALA A 667 25.70 7.15 1.16
C ALA A 667 25.77 8.68 1.21
N ARG A 668 25.30 9.37 0.17
CA ARG A 668 25.24 10.84 0.08
C ARG A 668 24.01 11.46 0.75
N LEU A 669 23.01 10.68 1.15
CA LEU A 669 21.86 11.23 1.86
C LEU A 669 22.31 11.76 3.21
N ASP A 670 21.78 12.92 3.60
CA ASP A 670 21.97 13.42 4.96
C ASP A 670 21.30 12.49 5.99
N ALA A 671 21.61 12.70 7.26
CA ALA A 671 20.77 12.12 8.31
C ALA A 671 19.36 12.73 8.20
N PRO A 672 18.29 11.95 8.44
CA PRO A 672 16.93 12.48 8.43
C PRO A 672 16.79 13.66 9.40
N GLY A 673 16.63 14.87 8.87
CA GLY A 673 16.19 16.04 9.62
C GLY A 673 14.71 15.87 9.96
N LEU A 674 14.40 15.03 10.93
CA LEU A 674 13.01 14.76 11.33
C LEU A 674 12.63 15.77 12.40
N ALA A 675 11.72 16.68 12.06
CA ALA A 675 11.21 17.67 13.00
C ALA A 675 10.60 16.95 14.21
N ARG A 676 11.31 17.00 15.34
CA ARG A 676 10.82 16.53 16.64
C ARG A 676 10.40 17.75 17.43
N VAL A 677 9.17 17.77 17.92
CA VAL A 677 8.82 18.69 19.00
C VAL A 677 9.53 18.14 20.23
N PRO A 678 10.48 18.87 20.85
CA PRO A 678 11.04 18.44 22.13
C PRO A 678 9.86 18.22 23.07
N PRO A 679 9.75 17.05 23.72
CA PRO A 679 8.56 16.71 24.50
C PRO A 679 8.31 17.88 25.44
N ALA A 680 7.15 18.54 25.28
CA ALA A 680 6.71 19.57 26.21
C ALA A 680 6.82 18.94 27.59
N ARG A 681 7.73 19.44 28.44
CA ARG A 681 8.20 18.81 29.68
C ARG A 681 7.07 18.02 30.33
N ALA A 682 6.96 16.74 29.97
CA ALA A 682 5.90 15.90 30.47
C ALA A 682 6.28 15.72 31.92
N GLU A 683 5.45 16.24 32.83
CA GLU A 683 5.52 15.78 34.21
C GLU A 683 5.56 14.26 34.14
N ARG A 684 6.57 13.66 34.77
CA ARG A 684 6.74 12.21 34.71
C ARG A 684 5.38 11.59 35.06
N PRO A 685 4.76 10.83 34.14
CA PRO A 685 3.58 10.08 34.48
C PRO A 685 3.93 9.28 35.73
N SER A 686 3.03 9.24 36.70
CA SER A 686 3.23 8.35 37.84
C SER A 686 3.46 6.94 37.31
N ASP A 687 4.35 6.15 37.93
CA ASP A 687 4.64 4.76 37.57
C ASP A 687 3.45 3.83 37.95
N ILE A 688 2.24 4.22 37.57
CA ILE A 688 0.95 3.62 37.92
C ILE A 688 0.20 3.38 36.61
N ALA A 689 -0.03 2.10 36.29
CA ALA A 689 -0.91 1.70 35.19
C ALA A 689 -2.33 1.44 35.73
N ILE A 690 -3.31 2.21 35.22
CA ILE A 690 -4.73 1.90 35.44
C ILE A 690 -5.12 0.85 34.40
N ILE A 691 -5.16 -0.42 34.81
CA ILE A 691 -5.46 -1.56 33.92
C ILE A 691 -6.94 -1.95 33.92
N GLY A 692 -7.76 -1.27 34.72
CA GLY A 692 -9.17 -1.58 34.94
C GLY A 692 -9.86 -0.54 35.80
N ILE A 693 -11.15 -0.32 35.59
CA ILE A 693 -11.99 0.55 36.42
C ILE A 693 -13.40 -0.04 36.49
N GLY A 694 -14.05 0.10 37.63
CA GLY A 694 -15.44 -0.31 37.85
C GLY A 694 -16.05 0.60 38.92
N CYS A 695 -17.36 0.84 38.85
CA CYS A 695 -18.05 1.64 39.86
C CYS A 695 -19.51 1.23 40.02
N LEU A 696 -20.03 1.41 41.23
CA LEU A 696 -21.45 1.45 41.53
C LEU A 696 -21.72 2.75 42.28
N LEU A 697 -22.52 3.63 41.69
CA LEU A 697 -22.80 4.97 42.22
C LEU A 697 -24.31 5.26 42.14
N PRO A 698 -24.84 6.18 42.96
CA PRO A 698 -26.24 6.58 42.89
C PRO A 698 -26.65 6.98 41.47
N LYS A 699 -27.78 6.45 40.98
CA LYS A 699 -28.27 6.57 39.60
C LYS A 699 -27.30 6.08 38.50
N ALA A 700 -26.26 5.34 38.85
CA ALA A 700 -25.24 4.86 37.93
C ALA A 700 -24.78 3.43 38.28
N PRO A 701 -25.46 2.39 37.77
CA PRO A 701 -25.13 0.99 38.05
C PRO A 701 -23.87 0.50 37.31
N GLY A 702 -23.07 1.42 36.74
CA GLY A 702 -21.85 1.11 36.01
C GLY A 702 -21.25 2.35 35.34
N LEU A 703 -20.06 2.18 34.76
CA LEU A 703 -19.28 3.29 34.20
C LEU A 703 -19.99 4.06 33.08
N ALA A 704 -20.71 3.35 32.20
CA ALA A 704 -21.41 3.98 31.08
C ALA A 704 -22.48 4.96 31.59
N ALA A 705 -23.32 4.51 32.52
CA ALA A 705 -24.34 5.35 33.14
C ALA A 705 -23.73 6.49 33.98
N TYR A 706 -22.61 6.24 34.66
CA TYR A 706 -21.89 7.30 35.39
C TYR A 706 -21.36 8.38 34.43
N TRP A 707 -20.78 7.97 33.31
CA TRP A 707 -20.28 8.87 32.28
C TRP A 707 -21.41 9.69 31.65
N GLU A 708 -22.52 9.05 31.30
CA GLU A 708 -23.72 9.73 30.83
C GLU A 708 -24.26 10.74 31.84
N ASN A 709 -24.30 10.38 33.14
CA ASN A 709 -24.72 11.29 34.20
C ASN A 709 -23.83 12.53 34.30
N ILE A 710 -22.50 12.38 34.17
CA ILE A 710 -21.57 13.52 34.15
C ILE A 710 -21.87 14.43 32.95
N LEU A 711 -21.97 13.85 31.75
CA LEU A 711 -22.23 14.62 30.52
C LEU A 711 -23.56 15.37 30.59
N ASN A 712 -24.58 14.74 31.17
CA ASN A 712 -25.92 15.30 31.32
C ASN A 712 -26.12 16.12 32.61
N LYS A 713 -25.07 16.29 33.42
CA LYS A 713 -25.09 17.03 34.70
C LYS A 713 -26.19 16.55 35.65
N VAL A 714 -26.40 15.23 35.72
CA VAL A 714 -27.41 14.61 36.56
C VAL A 714 -27.04 14.74 38.04
N ASP A 715 -27.94 15.31 38.83
CA ASP A 715 -27.83 15.28 40.30
C ASP A 715 -28.38 13.94 40.83
N ALA A 716 -27.51 13.19 41.51
CA ALA A 716 -27.83 11.89 42.09
C ALA A 716 -28.12 11.95 43.60
N ILE A 717 -28.13 13.14 44.20
CA ILE A 717 -28.52 13.35 45.59
C ILE A 717 -30.04 13.44 45.67
N THR A 718 -30.63 12.64 46.57
CA THR A 718 -32.07 12.60 46.80
C THR A 718 -32.37 12.69 48.29
N GLU A 719 -33.63 12.92 48.65
CA GLU A 719 -34.05 12.70 50.05
C GLU A 719 -33.87 11.22 50.42
N VAL A 720 -33.67 10.92 51.71
CA VAL A 720 -33.58 9.55 52.20
C VAL A 720 -34.84 8.77 51.78
N PRO A 721 -34.70 7.70 50.97
CA PRO A 721 -35.84 6.90 50.53
C PRO A 721 -36.57 6.24 51.72
N GLY A 722 -37.90 6.16 51.63
CA GLY A 722 -38.73 5.66 52.74
C GLY A 722 -38.53 4.18 53.07
N ASP A 723 -38.01 3.40 52.12
CA ASP A 723 -37.59 2.01 52.24
C ASP A 723 -36.23 1.83 52.95
N ARG A 724 -35.45 2.91 53.13
CA ARG A 724 -34.21 2.88 53.93
C ARG A 724 -34.52 3.05 55.42
N TRP A 725 -35.13 4.18 55.77
CA TRP A 725 -35.63 4.49 57.12
C TRP A 725 -36.42 5.81 57.11
N ASP A 726 -37.33 5.99 58.08
CA ASP A 726 -38.09 7.24 58.20
C ASP A 726 -37.27 8.34 58.89
N TRP A 727 -36.56 9.11 58.08
CA TRP A 727 -35.72 10.22 58.54
C TRP A 727 -36.49 11.29 59.32
N ARG A 728 -37.81 11.43 59.10
CA ARG A 728 -38.65 12.45 59.76
C ARG A 728 -38.69 12.28 61.27
N SER A 729 -38.61 11.05 61.74
CA SER A 729 -38.59 10.72 63.17
C SER A 729 -37.29 11.18 63.87
N TYR A 730 -36.24 11.43 63.10
CA TYR A 730 -34.89 11.73 63.60
C TYR A 730 -34.35 13.07 63.13
N PHE A 731 -35.13 13.86 62.39
CA PHE A 731 -34.66 15.12 61.83
C PHE A 731 -34.90 16.31 62.75
N ASP A 732 -33.90 17.18 62.84
CA ASP A 732 -34.01 18.50 63.43
C ASP A 732 -33.14 19.47 62.60
N PRO A 733 -33.67 20.66 62.20
CA PRO A 733 -32.87 21.64 61.47
C PRO A 733 -31.71 22.22 62.30
N ASP A 734 -31.69 22.09 63.63
CA ASP A 734 -30.55 22.45 64.49
C ASP A 734 -29.51 21.31 64.52
N PRO A 735 -28.30 21.51 63.98
CA PRO A 735 -27.23 20.50 64.03
C PRO A 735 -26.75 20.15 65.45
N ARG A 736 -27.17 20.91 66.47
CA ARG A 736 -26.85 20.69 67.89
C ARG A 736 -27.95 19.94 68.64
N ALA A 737 -29.09 19.68 67.99
CA ALA A 737 -30.14 18.87 68.59
C ALA A 737 -29.63 17.46 68.88
N ARG A 738 -29.77 17.05 70.14
CA ARG A 738 -29.26 15.77 70.63
C ARG A 738 -30.01 14.61 69.95
N ASP A 739 -29.27 13.60 69.51
CA ASP A 739 -29.79 12.37 68.90
C ASP A 739 -30.64 12.62 67.63
N LYS A 740 -30.35 13.71 66.90
CA LYS A 740 -31.02 14.10 65.65
C LYS A 740 -30.04 14.27 64.49
N ILE A 741 -30.53 14.09 63.27
CA ILE A 741 -29.83 14.38 62.01
C ILE A 741 -30.30 15.74 61.46
N TYR A 742 -29.39 16.48 60.84
CA TYR A 742 -29.68 17.78 60.23
C TYR A 742 -29.75 17.75 58.70
N SER A 743 -29.47 16.59 58.08
CA SER A 743 -29.56 16.39 56.63
C SER A 743 -30.51 15.25 56.31
N ARG A 744 -31.48 15.54 55.44
CA ARG A 744 -32.36 14.54 54.83
C ARG A 744 -31.88 14.08 53.45
N TRP A 745 -30.74 14.60 52.98
CA TRP A 745 -30.22 14.38 51.63
C TRP A 745 -29.05 13.40 51.64
N GLY A 746 -28.99 12.52 50.65
CA GLY A 746 -27.91 11.56 50.46
C GLY A 746 -27.90 10.95 49.07
N GLY A 747 -26.83 10.24 48.74
CA GLY A 747 -26.74 9.42 47.54
C GLY A 747 -27.03 7.96 47.89
N PHE A 748 -28.06 7.38 47.28
CA PHE A 748 -28.51 6.03 47.57
C PHE A 748 -28.31 5.13 46.35
N LEU A 749 -27.76 3.95 46.57
CA LEU A 749 -27.72 2.91 45.55
C LEU A 749 -29.10 2.29 45.41
N ASP A 750 -29.47 1.92 44.19
CA ASP A 750 -30.59 1.03 43.94
C ASP A 750 -30.23 -0.41 44.35
N ASP A 751 -31.21 -1.32 44.32
CA ASP A 751 -30.96 -2.74 44.59
C ASP A 751 -29.98 -3.32 43.56
N VAL A 752 -28.85 -3.82 44.06
CA VAL A 752 -27.82 -4.45 43.24
C VAL A 752 -27.96 -5.97 43.37
N PRO A 753 -28.31 -6.70 42.29
CA PRO A 753 -28.40 -8.15 42.36
C PRO A 753 -27.01 -8.75 42.56
N PHE A 754 -26.88 -9.66 43.54
CA PHE A 754 -25.64 -10.35 43.84
C PHE A 754 -25.83 -11.87 43.72
N ASP A 755 -24.98 -12.52 42.92
CA ASP A 755 -24.97 -13.97 42.74
C ASP A 755 -23.85 -14.59 43.59
N PRO A 756 -24.16 -15.17 44.78
CA PRO A 756 -23.14 -15.76 45.65
C PRO A 756 -22.44 -16.96 45.02
N MET A 757 -23.14 -17.71 44.16
CA MET A 757 -22.59 -18.92 43.55
C MET A 757 -21.43 -18.59 42.60
N ARG A 758 -21.49 -17.43 41.95
CA ARG A 758 -20.41 -16.91 41.09
C ARG A 758 -19.08 -16.74 41.84
N TYR A 759 -19.13 -16.49 43.14
CA TYR A 759 -17.95 -16.29 44.00
C TYR A 759 -17.64 -17.51 44.88
N GLY A 760 -18.29 -18.65 44.64
CA GLY A 760 -18.11 -19.86 45.44
C GLY A 760 -18.67 -19.75 46.87
N MET A 761 -19.59 -18.82 47.11
CA MET A 761 -20.18 -18.58 48.42
C MET A 761 -21.50 -19.37 48.59
N PRO A 762 -21.69 -20.08 49.72
CA PRO A 762 -22.97 -20.69 50.06
C PRO A 762 -24.08 -19.63 50.25
N PRO A 763 -25.28 -19.76 49.65
CA PRO A 763 -26.34 -18.74 49.77
C PRO A 763 -26.79 -18.46 51.21
N ASN A 764 -26.69 -19.45 52.10
CA ASN A 764 -27.03 -19.31 53.52
C ASN A 764 -26.04 -18.44 54.31
N SER A 765 -24.88 -18.10 53.75
CA SER A 765 -23.90 -17.19 54.38
C SER A 765 -24.21 -15.72 54.14
N LEU A 766 -25.00 -15.38 53.11
CA LEU A 766 -25.27 -14.00 52.70
C LEU A 766 -25.82 -13.08 53.81
N PRO A 767 -26.77 -13.51 54.67
CA PRO A 767 -27.30 -12.63 55.72
C PRO A 767 -26.27 -12.21 56.78
N SER A 768 -25.13 -12.92 56.85
CA SER A 768 -24.04 -12.64 57.79
C SER A 768 -22.89 -11.83 57.20
N ILE A 769 -22.97 -11.44 55.93
CA ILE A 769 -21.91 -10.71 55.22
C ILE A 769 -22.33 -9.25 55.05
N GLU A 770 -21.40 -8.34 55.31
CA GLU A 770 -21.61 -6.90 55.13
C GLU A 770 -21.86 -6.58 53.64
N PRO A 771 -22.99 -5.93 53.28
CA PRO A 771 -23.32 -5.63 51.88
C PRO A 771 -22.23 -4.91 51.09
N VAL A 772 -21.45 -4.01 51.72
CA VAL A 772 -20.33 -3.32 51.06
C VAL A 772 -19.26 -4.31 50.57
N GLN A 773 -19.03 -5.41 51.29
CA GLN A 773 -18.08 -6.45 50.87
C GLN A 773 -18.57 -7.17 49.62
N LEU A 774 -19.88 -7.46 49.54
CA LEU A 774 -20.50 -8.08 48.36
C LEU A 774 -20.43 -7.15 47.14
N LEU A 775 -20.75 -5.86 47.32
CA LEU A 775 -20.66 -4.85 46.28
C LEU A 775 -19.22 -4.67 45.77
N THR A 776 -18.23 -4.77 46.66
CA THR A 776 -16.81 -4.68 46.30
C THR A 776 -16.39 -5.80 45.35
N LEU A 777 -16.89 -7.03 45.55
CA LEU A 777 -16.62 -8.15 44.66
C LEU A 777 -17.16 -7.91 43.24
N GLU A 778 -18.37 -7.37 43.12
CA GLU A 778 -18.94 -7.03 41.81
C GLU A 778 -18.18 -5.89 41.13
N VAL A 779 -17.80 -4.86 41.87
CA VAL A 779 -17.02 -3.73 41.32
C VAL A 779 -15.62 -4.17 40.88
N ALA A 780 -14.95 -5.03 41.67
CA ALA A 780 -13.65 -5.58 41.30
C ALA A 780 -13.74 -6.46 40.05
N ARG A 781 -14.77 -7.30 39.94
CA ARG A 781 -15.04 -8.10 38.74
C ARG A 781 -15.36 -7.24 37.52
N ALA A 782 -16.03 -6.11 37.69
CA ALA A 782 -16.31 -5.19 36.58
C ALA A 782 -15.06 -4.43 36.12
N ALA A 783 -14.06 -4.28 37.00
CA ALA A 783 -12.80 -3.62 36.70
C ALA A 783 -11.77 -4.55 36.04
N LEU A 784 -11.81 -5.85 36.32
CA LEU A 784 -10.98 -6.89 35.71
C LEU A 784 -11.57 -7.36 34.37
#